data_AF-A0A7C4U8D1-F1
#
_entry.id   AF-A0A7C4U8D1-F1
#
_cell.length_a   1.000
_cell.length_b   1.000
_cell.length_c   1.000
_cell.angle_alpha   90.00
_cell.angle_beta   90.00
_cell.angle_gamma   90.00
#
_symmetry.space_group_name_H-M   'P 1'
#
loop_
_entity.id
_entity.type
_entity.pdbx_description
1 polymer ?
#
loop_
_entity_poly.entity_id
_entity_poly.type
_entity_poly.pdbx_seq_one_letter_code
_entity_poly.pdbx_strand_id
1 'polypeptide(L)'
;MEVFMKKFFLVFVLFCSFLYADIDRSMRNLGCLDEDPTKIDWIYPSPAPTFYFGKASVDHSPLMPPVGNQGSQGSCVAWSTAYYYKTYMLRAKNGSNWDVTNTQFQMSPSFVFNMISMGGLGAYISDGFKCLSDLGCAPLLDKPYNQSDSTNWGSDVAYAKAGAYRGDTTYSISISSDAGINQLKNILSEGFNAVIGIHVWTEFWYGNVGADTVYDTGDKIGSDEGGHAVCIVGFDDNKLTADGYGAVKIINSWGTSWPSQGGGYFYMSYAALKDPQLCGGYAYYQVEKKDFNTNAKGTRYERYYDQKLRIRFKVTHPRRERLEVRVRFPKTGYYRDYFNWTMAPSQFFPTPNYYLSIDASDLLQYIEPYNFDDTIQVIVRDKTTDSQTGTLDAAFVECVNYGTYSRAYDLPKPIPDNGRCTTRIIIERDRTHWPAFHGFLTNEGYSNLSTSRRQFTISSTINLGSGLNTPVLADINKDGSVDIVVTANNGYVYAFTDTLLTPLWTAGPFYTNINSNAVIGDVEPNDTLDVIFNAGDSTYVLKGLNGSVSKKMRPVSVNYSSPVVSNIDGDTVFEIITVGESKTVRVFNGSTAASKWYFPSSGIYPVRTNPAIGDVDCNGIPDVVVTSVNGSVYLARRNGNSTLGTLVWSYATGDSIYSSPVIANIDSTGGNGRYEVIFGSDDGYIYVLNYDGTLKWKYNIGSKIRSTPAVCDVDNNGKKEILVGADDGILYFFDYQGNLLRTFTTSGAIRSSPVLADIDGDNIKDIILPSNDGKIYAVKFSDASLIWTVTTDGIPTTPSLGDIDNDGNVDIVFGTSNGTLYVLRANIVGLPEERKQLSLVKNIYKDRVRLEYNIPESGETEITILDISGRVVDSYKNYDFEGLNQKDFRIEKNGLYFIILKNSGEVLKDKFIFIR
;
A
#
# COMPACT_ATOMS: atom_id res chain seq x y z
N MET A 1 54.14 -53.59 -15.86
CA MET A 1 53.93 -53.11 -14.47
C MET A 1 54.30 -51.64 -14.31
N GLU A 2 55.49 -51.22 -14.75
CA GLU A 2 55.96 -49.82 -14.65
C GLU A 2 55.08 -48.78 -15.36
N VAL A 3 54.56 -49.11 -16.55
CA VAL A 3 53.66 -48.23 -17.31
C VAL A 3 52.27 -48.10 -16.64
N PHE A 4 51.83 -49.15 -15.94
CA PHE A 4 50.56 -49.13 -15.21
C PHE A 4 50.68 -48.29 -13.94
N MET A 5 51.81 -48.40 -13.21
CA MET A 5 52.08 -47.56 -12.04
C MET A 5 52.24 -46.08 -12.40
N LYS A 6 52.89 -45.74 -13.52
CA LYS A 6 53.00 -44.32 -13.96
C LYS A 6 51.66 -43.71 -14.35
N LYS A 7 50.77 -44.46 -15.00
CA LYS A 7 49.40 -43.98 -15.31
C LYS A 7 48.51 -43.87 -14.07
N PHE A 8 48.63 -44.82 -13.13
CA PHE A 8 47.90 -44.76 -11.87
C PHE A 8 48.36 -43.60 -10.99
N PHE A 9 49.67 -43.32 -10.94
CA PHE A 9 50.22 -42.19 -10.20
C PHE A 9 49.83 -40.84 -10.82
N LEU A 10 49.78 -40.72 -12.15
CA LEU A 10 49.34 -39.50 -12.83
C LEU A 10 47.84 -39.23 -12.61
N VAL A 11 47.00 -40.27 -12.68
CA VAL A 11 45.56 -40.17 -12.39
C VAL A 11 45.33 -39.86 -10.91
N PHE A 12 46.09 -40.46 -9.98
CA PHE A 12 45.99 -40.18 -8.56
C PHE A 12 46.44 -38.75 -8.21
N VAL A 13 47.51 -38.24 -8.83
CA VAL A 13 47.95 -36.85 -8.67
C VAL A 13 46.95 -35.86 -9.27
N LEU A 14 46.35 -36.16 -10.43
CA LEU A 14 45.26 -35.36 -11.00
C LEU A 14 43.99 -35.40 -10.13
N PHE A 15 43.61 -36.56 -9.61
CA PHE A 15 42.44 -36.71 -8.73
C PHE A 15 42.66 -36.01 -7.38
N CYS A 16 43.86 -36.09 -6.82
CA CYS A 16 44.25 -35.37 -5.61
C CYS A 16 44.38 -33.86 -5.84
N SER A 17 44.82 -33.38 -7.01
CA SER A 17 44.88 -31.94 -7.31
C SER A 17 43.51 -31.35 -7.65
N PHE A 18 42.58 -32.13 -8.22
CA PHE A 18 41.17 -31.76 -8.32
C PHE A 18 40.48 -31.73 -6.94
N LEU A 19 40.71 -32.74 -6.09
CA LEU A 19 40.21 -32.73 -4.72
C LEU A 19 40.85 -31.61 -3.87
N TYR A 20 42.13 -31.29 -4.05
CA TYR A 20 42.78 -30.21 -3.31
C TYR A 20 42.33 -28.83 -3.81
N ALA A 21 42.10 -28.66 -5.12
CA ALA A 21 41.56 -27.42 -5.69
C ALA A 21 40.06 -27.19 -5.37
N ASP A 22 39.26 -28.24 -5.25
CA ASP A 22 37.84 -28.14 -4.82
C ASP A 22 37.69 -28.05 -3.29
N ILE A 23 38.58 -28.66 -2.51
CA ILE A 23 38.56 -28.53 -1.03
C ILE A 23 39.05 -27.15 -0.58
N ASP A 24 39.98 -26.50 -1.31
CA ASP A 24 40.50 -25.18 -0.93
C ASP A 24 39.58 -23.99 -1.31
N ARG A 25 38.65 -24.19 -2.27
CA ARG A 25 37.58 -23.22 -2.54
C ARG A 25 36.43 -23.28 -1.53
N SER A 26 36.35 -24.33 -0.71
CA SER A 26 35.23 -24.57 0.22
C SER A 26 35.34 -23.88 1.59
N MET A 27 36.37 -23.06 1.83
CA MET A 27 36.58 -22.37 3.11
C MET A 27 36.69 -20.83 3.05
N ARG A 28 36.48 -20.21 1.89
CA ARG A 28 36.65 -18.75 1.79
C ARG A 28 35.32 -18.06 2.11
N ASN A 29 35.24 -17.46 3.30
CA ASN A 29 34.14 -16.60 3.78
C ASN A 29 34.07 -15.27 2.98
N LEU A 30 34.18 -15.35 1.66
CA LEU A 30 34.30 -14.24 0.71
C LEU A 30 33.22 -14.46 -0.37
N GLY A 31 32.75 -13.38 -0.98
CA GLY A 31 31.63 -13.49 -1.92
C GLY A 31 31.19 -12.17 -2.54
N CYS A 32 32.03 -11.14 -2.51
CA CYS A 32 31.82 -9.96 -3.33
C CYS A 32 32.44 -10.22 -4.71
N LEU A 33 31.65 -10.01 -5.75
CA LEU A 33 32.10 -10.09 -7.13
C LEU A 33 32.46 -8.69 -7.63
N ASP A 34 33.54 -8.58 -8.42
CA ASP A 34 33.99 -7.31 -8.97
C ASP A 34 33.07 -6.83 -10.09
N GLU A 35 32.72 -5.55 -10.04
CA GLU A 35 31.89 -4.90 -11.05
C GLU A 35 32.31 -3.45 -11.26
N ASP A 36 31.95 -2.94 -12.44
CA ASP A 36 32.16 -1.55 -12.83
C ASP A 36 30.80 -0.84 -12.88
N PRO A 37 30.47 -0.01 -11.87
CA PRO A 37 29.15 0.60 -11.76
C PRO A 37 28.86 1.61 -12.87
N THR A 38 29.88 2.07 -13.59
CA THR A 38 29.70 2.99 -14.73
C THR A 38 29.04 2.33 -15.93
N LYS A 39 28.94 1.00 -15.94
CA LYS A 39 28.27 0.19 -16.97
C LYS A 39 26.84 -0.21 -16.58
N ILE A 40 26.34 0.30 -15.45
CA ILE A 40 25.04 -0.08 -14.89
C ILE A 40 24.10 1.14 -14.96
N ASP A 41 23.17 1.11 -15.92
CA ASP A 41 22.34 2.26 -16.30
C ASP A 41 21.43 2.83 -15.19
N TRP A 42 21.20 2.07 -14.12
CA TRP A 42 20.35 2.48 -12.99
C TRP A 42 21.13 2.92 -11.75
N ILE A 43 22.47 2.83 -11.76
CA ILE A 43 23.35 3.42 -10.74
C ILE A 43 23.86 4.76 -11.25
N TYR A 44 23.65 5.80 -10.46
CA TYR A 44 24.05 7.15 -10.85
C TYR A 44 25.38 7.55 -10.20
N PRO A 45 26.23 8.34 -10.88
CA PRO A 45 27.36 8.96 -10.21
C PRO A 45 26.83 9.89 -9.11
N SER A 46 27.45 9.84 -7.93
CA SER A 46 27.09 10.70 -6.81
C SER A 46 27.22 12.18 -7.23
N PRO A 47 26.21 13.02 -6.95
CA PRO A 47 26.27 14.45 -7.24
C PRO A 47 27.46 15.12 -6.54
N ALA A 48 28.01 16.16 -7.17
CA ALA A 48 29.00 16.99 -6.51
C ALA A 48 28.38 17.63 -5.24
N PRO A 49 29.11 17.64 -4.10
CA PRO A 49 28.59 18.21 -2.86
C PRO A 49 28.31 19.71 -3.04
N THR A 50 27.12 20.15 -2.63
CA THR A 50 26.74 21.57 -2.64
C THR A 50 27.43 22.37 -1.53
N PHE A 51 27.87 21.68 -0.46
CA PHE A 51 28.62 22.23 0.65
C PHE A 51 29.65 21.21 1.17
N TYR A 52 30.85 21.67 1.53
CA TYR A 52 31.89 20.82 2.12
C TYR A 52 31.85 20.95 3.64
N PHE A 53 31.55 19.87 4.37
CA PHE A 53 31.34 19.93 5.83
C PHE A 53 32.63 20.16 6.63
N GLY A 54 33.81 19.86 6.06
CA GLY A 54 35.10 20.13 6.70
C GLY A 54 35.35 19.39 8.01
N LYS A 55 34.58 18.33 8.32
CA LYS A 55 34.77 17.51 9.53
C LYS A 55 36.07 16.72 9.39
N ALA A 56 36.90 16.73 10.44
CA ALA A 56 38.12 15.93 10.51
C ALA A 56 37.84 14.45 10.86
N SER A 57 36.66 14.15 11.41
CA SER A 57 36.26 12.77 11.72
C SER A 57 34.74 12.63 11.85
N VAL A 58 34.23 11.44 11.55
CA VAL A 58 32.84 11.01 11.73
C VAL A 58 32.85 9.56 12.22
N ASP A 59 32.01 9.21 13.21
CA ASP A 59 31.86 7.83 13.68
C ASP A 59 30.39 7.49 13.92
N HIS A 60 29.82 6.65 13.05
CA HIS A 60 28.46 6.14 13.16
C HIS A 60 28.38 4.79 13.89
N SER A 61 29.50 4.18 14.30
CA SER A 61 29.51 2.86 14.95
C SER A 61 28.59 2.73 16.17
N PRO A 62 28.33 3.75 17.01
CA PRO A 62 27.38 3.63 18.12
C PRO A 62 25.90 3.46 17.70
N LEU A 63 25.57 3.74 16.43
CA LEU A 63 24.22 3.65 15.88
C LEU A 63 24.03 2.41 14.99
N MET A 64 25.08 1.62 14.78
CA MET A 64 25.04 0.41 13.96
C MET A 64 24.30 -0.73 14.69
N PRO A 65 23.64 -1.64 13.95
CA PRO A 65 23.18 -2.89 14.55
C PRO A 65 24.37 -3.72 15.08
N PRO A 66 24.11 -4.69 15.98
CA PRO A 66 25.14 -5.60 16.49
C PRO A 66 25.97 -6.23 15.38
N VAL A 67 27.27 -6.45 15.63
CA VAL A 67 28.15 -7.09 14.64
C VAL A 67 27.67 -8.52 14.37
N GLY A 68 27.36 -8.77 13.11
CA GLY A 68 26.90 -10.05 12.58
C GLY A 68 28.03 -10.95 12.09
N ASN A 69 27.67 -12.22 11.85
CA ASN A 69 28.57 -13.23 11.32
C ASN A 69 27.89 -13.97 10.17
N GLN A 70 28.45 -13.86 8.97
CA GLN A 70 27.95 -14.51 7.78
C GLN A 70 28.32 -16.01 7.70
N GLY A 71 29.28 -16.45 8.50
CA GLY A 71 29.84 -17.80 8.41
C GLY A 71 30.43 -18.11 7.04
N SER A 72 30.19 -19.32 6.54
CA SER A 72 30.78 -19.84 5.30
C SER A 72 29.98 -19.57 4.03
N GLN A 73 28.92 -18.74 4.09
CA GLN A 73 27.98 -18.59 2.98
C GLN A 73 28.49 -17.69 1.84
N GLY A 74 29.44 -16.78 2.11
CA GLY A 74 29.86 -15.75 1.15
C GLY A 74 28.85 -14.60 1.00
N SER A 75 27.92 -14.42 1.95
CA SER A 75 26.82 -13.45 1.87
C SER A 75 27.18 -12.00 2.25
N CYS A 76 28.46 -11.64 2.20
CA CYS A 76 29.00 -10.33 2.62
C CYS A 76 28.30 -9.14 1.99
N VAL A 77 27.89 -9.25 0.72
CA VAL A 77 27.15 -8.19 0.02
C VAL A 77 25.82 -7.90 0.71
N ALA A 78 25.05 -8.91 1.07
CA ALA A 78 23.76 -8.72 1.72
C ALA A 78 23.92 -8.28 3.18
N TRP A 79 24.96 -8.73 3.88
CA TRP A 79 25.30 -8.21 5.21
C TRP A 79 25.64 -6.71 5.15
N SER A 80 26.45 -6.30 4.18
CA SER A 80 26.86 -4.90 4.05
C SER A 80 25.74 -3.99 3.54
N THR A 81 24.97 -4.42 2.55
CA THR A 81 23.88 -3.61 1.95
C THR A 81 22.58 -3.64 2.77
N ALA A 82 22.10 -4.82 3.15
CA ALA A 82 20.85 -4.94 3.89
C ALA A 82 21.07 -4.81 5.40
N TYR A 83 21.86 -5.70 6.00
CA TYR A 83 21.95 -5.74 7.46
C TYR A 83 22.60 -4.49 8.05
N TYR A 84 23.75 -4.05 7.55
CA TYR A 84 24.46 -2.88 8.07
C TYR A 84 23.94 -1.57 7.51
N TYR A 85 24.06 -1.37 6.19
CA TYR A 85 23.69 -0.10 5.57
C TYR A 85 22.20 0.23 5.77
N LYS A 86 21.28 -0.64 5.34
CA LYS A 86 19.84 -0.34 5.39
C LYS A 86 19.32 -0.19 6.82
N THR A 87 19.69 -1.08 7.75
CA THR A 87 19.28 -0.95 9.17
C THR A 87 19.76 0.38 9.78
N TYR A 88 21.00 0.78 9.50
CA TYR A 88 21.51 2.06 9.95
C TYR A 88 20.75 3.24 9.34
N MET A 89 20.48 3.24 8.03
CA MET A 89 19.73 4.32 7.39
C MET A 89 18.32 4.47 7.99
N LEU A 90 17.67 3.36 8.33
CA LEU A 90 16.38 3.37 9.04
C LEU A 90 16.54 3.93 10.46
N ARG A 91 17.61 3.60 11.19
CA ARG A 91 17.91 4.19 12.50
C ARG A 91 18.19 5.69 12.45
N ALA A 92 18.98 6.12 11.49
CA ALA A 92 19.35 7.52 11.29
C ALA A 92 18.10 8.36 10.97
N LYS A 93 17.17 7.81 10.18
CA LYS A 93 15.87 8.43 9.87
C LYS A 93 14.92 8.47 11.06
N ASN A 94 14.81 7.38 11.82
CA ASN A 94 13.77 7.20 12.85
C ASN A 94 14.17 7.64 14.26
N GLY A 95 15.44 7.97 14.48
CA GLY A 95 15.92 8.32 15.83
C GLY A 95 15.73 7.15 16.80
N SER A 96 15.61 7.47 18.10
CA SER A 96 15.61 6.48 19.19
C SER A 96 14.46 5.47 19.16
N ASN A 97 13.43 5.70 18.33
CA ASN A 97 12.29 4.79 18.19
C ASN A 97 12.63 3.53 17.39
N TRP A 98 13.79 3.50 16.72
CA TRP A 98 14.26 2.35 15.96
C TRP A 98 15.35 1.62 16.76
N ASP A 99 14.99 0.51 17.40
CA ASP A 99 15.95 -0.24 18.22
C ASP A 99 16.75 -1.23 17.36
N VAL A 100 17.95 -0.84 16.96
CA VAL A 100 18.85 -1.66 16.14
C VAL A 100 19.33 -2.94 16.82
N THR A 101 19.03 -3.17 18.11
CA THR A 101 19.33 -4.44 18.80
C THR A 101 18.22 -5.47 18.67
N ASN A 102 17.01 -5.05 18.28
CA ASN A 102 15.85 -5.90 18.10
C ASN A 102 15.72 -6.35 16.65
N THR A 103 15.50 -7.66 16.43
CA THR A 103 15.44 -8.27 15.10
C THR A 103 14.26 -7.80 14.25
N GLN A 104 13.23 -7.18 14.85
CA GLN A 104 12.14 -6.52 14.11
C GLN A 104 12.62 -5.26 13.38
N PHE A 105 13.66 -4.59 13.87
CA PHE A 105 14.20 -3.35 13.33
C PHE A 105 15.55 -3.56 12.60
N GLN A 106 16.00 -4.80 12.49
CA GLN A 106 17.16 -5.20 11.70
C GLN A 106 16.70 -5.74 10.36
N MET A 107 17.38 -5.41 9.27
CA MET A 107 17.04 -5.88 7.92
C MET A 107 17.72 -7.21 7.62
N SER A 108 17.02 -8.12 6.94
CA SER A 108 17.48 -9.50 6.72
C SER A 108 18.51 -9.61 5.58
N PRO A 109 19.75 -10.06 5.86
CA PRO A 109 20.70 -10.38 4.80
C PRO A 109 20.27 -11.62 4.00
N SER A 110 19.60 -12.61 4.60
CA SER A 110 19.10 -13.78 3.84
C SER A 110 17.98 -13.44 2.87
N PHE A 111 17.14 -12.43 3.17
CA PHE A 111 16.10 -12.00 2.23
C PHE A 111 16.72 -11.53 0.92
N VAL A 112 17.73 -10.66 1.00
CA VAL A 112 18.44 -10.14 -0.18
C VAL A 112 19.33 -11.21 -0.82
N PHE A 113 20.20 -11.86 -0.04
CA PHE A 113 21.20 -12.80 -0.57
C PHE A 113 20.55 -13.96 -1.33
N ASN A 114 19.48 -14.55 -0.79
CA ASN A 114 18.86 -15.73 -1.40
C ASN A 114 18.17 -15.41 -2.74
N MET A 115 17.79 -14.14 -2.94
CA MET A 115 17.25 -13.66 -4.22
C MET A 115 18.33 -13.37 -5.24
N ILE A 116 19.41 -12.69 -4.84
CA ILE A 116 20.43 -12.23 -5.79
C ILE A 116 21.49 -13.29 -6.10
N SER A 117 21.90 -14.09 -5.11
CA SER A 117 22.91 -15.14 -5.29
C SER A 117 22.36 -16.39 -5.99
N MET A 118 21.07 -16.66 -5.76
CA MET A 118 20.36 -17.83 -6.31
C MET A 118 21.08 -19.16 -6.05
N GLY A 119 21.61 -19.35 -4.84
CA GLY A 119 22.39 -20.54 -4.48
C GLY A 119 23.88 -20.48 -4.85
N GLY A 120 24.35 -19.36 -5.40
CA GLY A 120 25.77 -19.08 -5.66
C GLY A 120 26.58 -18.74 -4.40
N LEU A 121 27.91 -18.67 -4.56
CA LEU A 121 28.88 -18.39 -3.49
C LEU A 121 29.22 -16.89 -3.33
N GLY A 122 28.43 -15.99 -3.91
CA GLY A 122 28.70 -14.55 -3.87
C GLY A 122 27.65 -13.73 -4.61
N ALA A 123 27.83 -12.40 -4.63
CA ALA A 123 26.97 -11.46 -5.33
C ALA A 123 27.67 -10.15 -5.74
N TYR A 124 27.02 -9.38 -6.60
CA TYR A 124 27.38 -8.01 -6.94
C TYR A 124 26.75 -7.02 -5.94
N ILE A 125 27.48 -5.97 -5.55
CA ILE A 125 26.97 -4.92 -4.65
C ILE A 125 25.76 -4.21 -5.28
N SER A 126 25.80 -4.03 -6.59
CA SER A 126 24.70 -3.49 -7.40
C SER A 126 23.42 -4.32 -7.23
N ASP A 127 23.47 -5.64 -7.42
CA ASP A 127 22.28 -6.49 -7.26
C ASP A 127 21.72 -6.40 -5.83
N GLY A 128 22.57 -6.24 -4.81
CA GLY A 128 22.16 -5.96 -3.43
C GLY A 128 21.34 -4.68 -3.30
N PHE A 129 21.85 -3.54 -3.78
CA PHE A 129 21.11 -2.28 -3.77
C PHE A 129 19.90 -2.26 -4.70
N LYS A 130 19.94 -2.99 -5.82
CA LYS A 130 18.82 -3.15 -6.74
C LYS A 130 17.67 -3.89 -6.06
N CYS A 131 17.97 -4.95 -5.33
CA CYS A 131 16.98 -5.67 -4.52
C CYS A 131 16.30 -4.73 -3.52
N LEU A 132 17.07 -3.89 -2.82
CA LEU A 132 16.54 -2.87 -1.92
C LEU A 132 15.67 -1.83 -2.65
N SER A 133 16.02 -1.41 -3.86
CA SER A 133 15.22 -0.45 -4.64
C SER A 133 13.94 -1.07 -5.22
N ASP A 134 14.00 -2.29 -5.73
CA ASP A 134 12.87 -2.96 -6.37
C ASP A 134 11.88 -3.56 -5.37
N LEU A 135 12.39 -4.25 -4.34
CA LEU A 135 11.60 -5.05 -3.42
C LEU A 135 11.65 -4.52 -1.97
N GLY A 136 12.72 -3.81 -1.62
CA GLY A 136 13.03 -3.43 -0.25
C GLY A 136 13.67 -4.59 0.51
N CYS A 137 13.51 -4.61 1.83
CA CYS A 137 14.08 -5.67 2.66
C CYS A 137 13.15 -6.06 3.79
N ALA A 138 12.92 -7.36 3.97
CA ALA A 138 12.17 -7.87 5.10
C ALA A 138 12.98 -7.71 6.41
N PRO A 139 12.31 -7.49 7.56
CA PRO A 139 12.96 -7.59 8.85
C PRO A 139 13.62 -8.96 9.10
N LEU A 140 14.68 -8.97 9.90
CA LEU A 140 15.40 -10.19 10.30
C LEU A 140 14.49 -11.13 11.10
N LEU A 141 13.51 -10.59 11.82
CA LEU A 141 12.46 -11.37 12.48
C LEU A 141 11.68 -12.24 11.49
N ASP A 142 11.32 -11.69 10.33
CA ASP A 142 10.46 -12.35 9.33
C ASP A 142 11.25 -13.24 8.37
N LYS A 143 12.53 -12.92 8.13
CA LYS A 143 13.49 -13.81 7.45
C LYS A 143 14.78 -13.91 8.27
N PRO A 144 14.85 -14.83 9.25
CA PRO A 144 16.07 -15.05 10.01
C PRO A 144 17.23 -15.50 9.13
N TYR A 145 18.44 -15.10 9.53
CA TYR A 145 19.66 -15.50 8.84
C TYR A 145 19.97 -16.97 9.09
N ASN A 146 20.28 -17.70 8.03
CA ASN A 146 20.77 -19.07 8.10
C ASN A 146 21.87 -19.26 7.05
N GLN A 147 23.11 -19.42 7.51
CA GLN A 147 24.28 -19.60 6.65
C GLN A 147 24.19 -20.85 5.74
N SER A 148 23.37 -21.84 6.11
CA SER A 148 23.17 -23.06 5.33
C SER A 148 22.01 -22.95 4.32
N ASP A 149 21.32 -21.81 4.27
CA ASP A 149 20.20 -21.56 3.35
C ASP A 149 20.46 -20.33 2.48
N SER A 150 20.81 -20.57 1.22
CA SER A 150 21.02 -19.55 0.19
C SER A 150 19.90 -19.53 -0.87
N THR A 151 18.76 -20.19 -0.61
CA THR A 151 17.75 -20.48 -1.65
C THR A 151 16.32 -20.18 -1.24
N ASN A 152 16.00 -20.14 0.05
CA ASN A 152 14.65 -19.79 0.48
C ASN A 152 14.41 -18.29 0.35
N TRP A 153 13.46 -17.91 -0.50
CA TRP A 153 13.05 -16.54 -0.78
C TRP A 153 12.16 -15.90 0.31
N GLY A 154 11.90 -16.62 1.41
CA GLY A 154 11.11 -16.15 2.54
C GLY A 154 9.66 -16.61 2.47
N SER A 155 8.74 -15.72 2.87
CA SER A 155 7.29 -15.92 2.87
C SER A 155 6.59 -14.70 2.27
N ASP A 156 5.32 -14.83 1.94
CA ASP A 156 4.47 -13.71 1.51
C ASP A 156 4.50 -12.54 2.52
N VAL A 157 4.50 -12.83 3.82
CA VAL A 157 4.70 -11.86 4.91
C VAL A 157 5.99 -11.05 4.73
N ALA A 158 7.10 -11.74 4.45
CA ALA A 158 8.39 -11.08 4.30
C ALA A 158 8.37 -10.09 3.12
N TYR A 159 7.76 -10.47 1.99
CA TYR A 159 7.58 -9.57 0.84
C TYR A 159 6.62 -8.41 1.13
N ALA A 160 5.53 -8.67 1.86
CA ALA A 160 4.56 -7.63 2.22
C ALA A 160 5.21 -6.51 3.05
N LYS A 161 6.09 -6.87 3.98
CA LYS A 161 6.85 -5.91 4.81
C LYS A 161 8.01 -5.26 4.09
N ALA A 162 8.68 -5.99 3.19
CA ALA A 162 9.85 -5.48 2.48
C ALA A 162 9.54 -4.19 1.71
N GLY A 163 8.35 -4.10 1.10
CA GLY A 163 7.92 -2.94 0.31
C GLY A 163 7.97 -1.60 1.07
N ALA A 164 7.72 -1.59 2.39
CA ALA A 164 7.81 -0.39 3.21
C ALA A 164 9.25 0.11 3.39
N TYR A 165 10.24 -0.76 3.19
CA TYR A 165 11.66 -0.48 3.40
C TYR A 165 12.43 -0.41 2.08
N ARG A 166 11.78 0.10 1.02
CA ARG A 166 12.45 0.30 -0.27
C ARG A 166 13.48 1.43 -0.23
N GLY A 167 14.56 1.20 -0.95
CA GLY A 167 15.44 2.27 -1.39
C GLY A 167 14.84 2.99 -2.60
N ASP A 168 15.34 4.17 -2.89
CA ASP A 168 14.96 4.91 -4.10
C ASP A 168 16.12 4.91 -5.09
N THR A 169 16.98 5.92 -5.04
CA THR A 169 18.11 6.08 -5.97
C THR A 169 19.41 5.57 -5.37
N THR A 170 20.16 4.77 -6.14
CA THR A 170 21.50 4.29 -5.77
C THR A 170 22.57 5.13 -6.47
N TYR A 171 23.58 5.52 -5.71
CA TYR A 171 24.70 6.31 -6.17
C TYR A 171 26.03 5.56 -6.00
N SER A 172 26.97 5.82 -6.89
CA SER A 172 28.36 5.39 -6.78
C SER A 172 29.33 6.58 -6.72
N ILE A 173 30.42 6.41 -5.99
CA ILE A 173 31.53 7.37 -5.87
C ILE A 173 32.79 6.64 -6.31
N SER A 174 33.51 7.17 -7.30
CA SER A 174 34.87 6.69 -7.58
C SER A 174 35.81 7.19 -6.48
N ILE A 175 36.39 6.26 -5.72
CA ILE A 175 37.24 6.55 -4.55
C ILE A 175 38.73 6.33 -4.83
N SER A 176 39.11 6.20 -6.10
CA SER A 176 40.50 6.04 -6.55
C SER A 176 41.32 7.35 -6.56
N SER A 177 40.79 8.44 -6.00
CA SER A 177 41.46 9.76 -5.95
C SER A 177 41.10 10.52 -4.68
N ASP A 178 41.90 11.51 -4.31
CA ASP A 178 41.62 12.36 -3.13
C ASP A 178 40.30 13.13 -3.27
N ALA A 179 39.92 13.51 -4.50
CA ALA A 179 38.61 14.11 -4.77
C ALA A 179 37.47 13.13 -4.45
N GLY A 180 37.64 11.86 -4.83
CA GLY A 180 36.71 10.78 -4.50
C GLY A 180 36.60 10.51 -3.01
N ILE A 181 37.74 10.42 -2.31
CA ILE A 181 37.77 10.28 -0.84
C ILE A 181 37.07 11.46 -0.17
N ASN A 182 37.30 12.69 -0.65
CA ASN A 182 36.61 13.89 -0.16
C ASN A 182 35.09 13.83 -0.37
N GLN A 183 34.63 13.30 -1.50
CA GLN A 183 33.20 13.10 -1.76
C GLN A 183 32.61 12.06 -0.80
N LEU A 184 33.31 10.95 -0.58
CA LEU A 184 32.93 9.93 0.42
C LEU A 184 32.83 10.55 1.83
N LYS A 185 33.81 11.34 2.26
CA LYS A 185 33.77 12.03 3.57
C LYS A 185 32.58 12.98 3.71
N ASN A 186 32.14 13.62 2.63
CA ASN A 186 30.97 14.49 2.67
C ASN A 186 29.69 13.69 2.91
N ILE A 187 29.44 12.60 2.18
CA ILE A 187 28.22 11.80 2.41
C ILE A 187 28.20 11.18 3.82
N LEU A 188 29.36 10.77 4.35
CA LEU A 188 29.48 10.30 5.73
C LEU A 188 29.14 11.43 6.71
N SER A 189 29.59 12.65 6.43
CA SER A 189 29.30 13.83 7.26
C SER A 189 27.83 14.25 7.26
N GLU A 190 27.10 13.93 6.18
CA GLU A 190 25.64 14.10 6.02
C GLU A 190 24.84 13.00 6.72
N GLY A 191 25.50 11.96 7.22
CA GLY A 191 24.86 10.87 7.95
C GLY A 191 24.58 9.62 7.12
N PHE A 192 25.04 9.54 5.87
CA PHE A 192 25.04 8.29 5.11
C PHE A 192 26.17 7.36 5.57
N ASN A 193 26.03 6.07 5.29
CA ASN A 193 27.16 5.12 5.24
C ASN A 193 27.51 4.83 3.78
N ALA A 194 28.51 3.98 3.55
CA ALA A 194 28.79 3.47 2.20
C ALA A 194 29.18 2.00 2.23
N VAL A 195 28.96 1.29 1.14
CA VAL A 195 29.42 -0.10 0.94
C VAL A 195 30.54 -0.09 -0.10
N ILE A 196 31.62 -0.82 0.16
CA ILE A 196 32.74 -1.01 -0.77
C ILE A 196 33.05 -2.50 -0.93
N GLY A 197 33.61 -2.86 -2.08
CA GLY A 197 34.30 -4.15 -2.27
C GLY A 197 35.80 -3.99 -1.97
N ILE A 198 36.34 -4.90 -1.16
CA ILE A 198 37.77 -5.02 -0.89
C ILE A 198 38.30 -6.37 -1.33
N HIS A 199 39.56 -6.43 -1.74
CA HIS A 199 40.29 -7.69 -1.94
C HIS A 199 40.92 -8.08 -0.61
N VAL A 200 40.71 -9.32 -0.18
CA VAL A 200 41.23 -9.82 1.10
C VAL A 200 42.51 -10.61 0.84
N TRP A 201 43.64 -10.11 1.32
CA TRP A 201 44.92 -10.81 1.21
C TRP A 201 45.15 -11.76 2.40
N THR A 202 45.89 -12.85 2.18
CA THR A 202 46.07 -13.94 3.15
C THR A 202 46.44 -13.46 4.55
N GLU A 203 47.41 -12.55 4.67
CA GLU A 203 47.89 -12.07 5.97
C GLU A 203 46.90 -11.14 6.67
N PHE A 204 46.06 -10.41 5.94
CA PHE A 204 45.01 -9.59 6.55
C PHE A 204 43.94 -10.44 7.24
N TRP A 205 43.65 -11.64 6.69
CA TRP A 205 42.66 -12.55 7.25
C TRP A 205 43.24 -13.52 8.30
N TYR A 206 44.35 -14.18 7.99
CA TYR A 206 44.97 -15.21 8.83
C TYR A 206 46.04 -14.67 9.78
N GLY A 207 46.48 -13.42 9.60
CA GLY A 207 47.38 -12.75 10.50
C GLY A 207 46.72 -12.50 11.86
N ASN A 208 47.52 -12.46 12.92
CA ASN A 208 47.03 -12.12 14.26
C ASN A 208 46.79 -10.60 14.37
N VAL A 209 45.69 -10.15 13.78
CA VAL A 209 45.27 -8.74 13.72
C VAL A 209 44.56 -8.33 15.02
N GLY A 210 44.93 -7.17 15.59
CA GLY A 210 44.47 -6.69 16.89
C GLY A 210 43.24 -5.76 16.85
N ALA A 211 42.90 -5.16 17.99
CA ALA A 211 41.68 -4.37 18.20
C ALA A 211 41.54 -3.09 17.37
N ASP A 212 42.63 -2.64 16.76
CA ASP A 212 42.78 -1.34 16.09
C ASP A 212 43.40 -1.50 14.69
N THR A 213 43.27 -2.69 14.12
CA THR A 213 43.87 -3.06 12.84
C THR A 213 43.53 -2.06 11.75
N VAL A 214 44.56 -1.60 11.04
CA VAL A 214 44.46 -0.77 9.84
C VAL A 214 44.85 -1.65 8.65
N TYR A 215 43.96 -1.76 7.67
CA TYR A 215 44.25 -2.34 6.38
C TYR A 215 44.90 -1.28 5.49
N ASP A 216 46.16 -1.46 5.15
CA ASP A 216 46.97 -0.48 4.43
C ASP A 216 47.68 -1.07 3.21
N THR A 217 48.38 -0.23 2.45
CA THR A 217 49.06 -0.66 1.20
C THR A 217 50.14 -1.72 1.39
N GLY A 218 50.65 -1.90 2.62
CA GLY A 218 51.63 -2.90 3.00
C GLY A 218 51.05 -4.30 3.21
N ASP A 219 49.73 -4.43 3.39
CA ASP A 219 49.06 -5.70 3.70
C ASP A 219 48.80 -6.60 2.47
N LYS A 220 49.32 -6.22 1.30
CA LYS A 220 49.35 -7.05 0.08
C LYS A 220 50.37 -8.19 0.19
N ILE A 221 50.20 -9.04 1.19
CA ILE A 221 51.12 -10.13 1.52
C ILE A 221 50.40 -11.47 1.40
N GLY A 222 51.03 -12.43 0.74
CA GLY A 222 50.46 -13.75 0.45
C GLY A 222 49.74 -13.79 -0.89
N SER A 223 48.58 -14.44 -0.94
CA SER A 223 47.68 -14.49 -2.09
C SER A 223 46.45 -13.61 -1.88
N ASP A 224 45.88 -13.11 -2.98
CA ASP A 224 44.52 -12.57 -2.99
C ASP A 224 43.53 -13.73 -2.77
N GLU A 225 42.81 -13.68 -1.66
CA GLU A 225 41.86 -14.71 -1.27
C GLU A 225 40.50 -14.54 -1.97
N GLY A 226 40.19 -13.32 -2.43
CA GLY A 226 38.95 -12.95 -3.12
C GLY A 226 38.28 -11.69 -2.58
N GLY A 227 37.16 -11.33 -3.20
CA GLY A 227 36.40 -10.11 -2.87
C GLY A 227 35.50 -10.24 -1.63
N HIS A 228 35.48 -9.19 -0.81
CA HIS A 228 34.63 -9.05 0.37
C HIS A 228 33.93 -7.69 0.37
N ALA A 229 32.62 -7.67 0.60
CA ALA A 229 31.85 -6.44 0.69
C ALA A 229 31.76 -6.02 2.16
N VAL A 230 32.11 -4.77 2.45
CA VAL A 230 32.13 -4.20 3.80
C VAL A 230 31.43 -2.84 3.84
N CYS A 231 30.97 -2.43 5.03
CA CYS A 231 30.28 -1.16 5.21
C CYS A 231 31.15 -0.13 5.95
N ILE A 232 31.41 1.01 5.31
CA ILE A 232 32.07 2.17 5.90
C ILE A 232 31.07 2.89 6.81
N VAL A 233 31.47 3.08 8.06
CA VAL A 233 30.66 3.69 9.13
C VAL A 233 31.24 4.99 9.67
N GLY A 234 32.33 5.47 9.06
CA GLY A 234 33.00 6.68 9.54
C GLY A 234 34.37 6.87 8.92
N PHE A 235 35.02 7.96 9.30
CA PHE A 235 36.39 8.28 8.92
C PHE A 235 37.07 9.10 10.01
N ASP A 236 38.40 9.09 10.01
CA ASP A 236 39.24 9.92 10.87
C ASP A 236 40.48 10.34 10.10
N ASP A 237 40.56 11.64 9.75
CA ASP A 237 41.69 12.24 9.03
C ASP A 237 42.97 12.24 9.91
N ASN A 238 42.86 12.09 11.23
CA ASN A 238 43.99 12.06 12.16
C ASN A 238 44.49 10.65 12.49
N LYS A 239 43.84 9.60 11.98
CA LYS A 239 44.28 8.21 12.20
C LYS A 239 45.63 8.01 11.52
N LEU A 240 46.67 7.73 12.30
CA LEU A 240 47.99 7.40 11.78
C LEU A 240 47.97 5.96 11.22
N THR A 241 48.33 5.81 9.95
CA THR A 241 48.48 4.52 9.25
C THR A 241 49.93 4.34 8.80
N ALA A 242 50.33 3.14 8.37
CA ALA A 242 51.71 2.91 7.92
C ALA A 242 52.04 3.66 6.61
N ASP A 243 51.01 4.02 5.85
CA ASP A 243 51.09 4.65 4.53
C ASP A 243 50.56 6.09 4.49
N GLY A 244 50.26 6.71 5.63
CA GLY A 244 49.87 8.10 5.71
C GLY A 244 49.01 8.47 6.92
N TYR A 245 48.40 9.64 6.87
CA TYR A 245 47.33 10.01 7.78
C TYR A 245 45.99 9.83 7.07
N GLY A 246 45.01 9.34 7.83
CA GLY A 246 43.63 9.25 7.39
C GLY A 246 43.19 7.85 7.05
N ALA A 247 42.07 7.43 7.66
CA ALA A 247 41.45 6.15 7.40
C ALA A 247 39.93 6.22 7.47
N VAL A 248 39.26 5.26 6.83
CA VAL A 248 37.85 4.98 7.06
C VAL A 248 37.69 3.92 8.13
N LYS A 249 36.65 4.02 8.95
CA LYS A 249 36.25 2.98 9.92
C LYS A 249 35.20 2.09 9.26
N ILE A 250 35.38 0.77 9.37
CA ILE A 250 34.59 -0.23 8.65
C ILE A 250 34.06 -1.27 9.64
N ILE A 251 32.80 -1.65 9.45
CA ILE A 251 32.17 -2.82 10.10
C ILE A 251 32.23 -4.02 9.14
N ASN A 252 32.58 -5.20 9.66
CA ASN A 252 32.67 -6.43 8.88
C ASN A 252 31.58 -7.45 9.29
N SER A 253 31.43 -8.52 8.51
CA SER A 253 30.46 -9.60 8.74
C SER A 253 31.11 -10.92 9.18
N TRP A 254 32.24 -10.87 9.89
CA TRP A 254 32.99 -12.02 10.39
C TRP A 254 32.83 -12.27 11.90
N GLY A 255 31.93 -11.52 12.54
CA GLY A 255 31.61 -11.64 13.95
C GLY A 255 32.55 -10.86 14.88
N THR A 256 32.15 -10.73 16.14
CA THR A 256 32.85 -9.92 17.15
C THR A 256 34.22 -10.45 17.55
N SER A 257 34.51 -11.73 17.26
CA SER A 257 35.81 -12.34 17.50
C SER A 257 36.89 -11.91 16.50
N TRP A 258 36.50 -11.25 15.41
CA TRP A 258 37.42 -10.78 14.37
C TRP A 258 37.34 -9.24 14.20
N PRO A 259 38.47 -8.53 14.13
CA PRO A 259 39.82 -9.01 14.42
C PRO A 259 39.94 -9.34 15.92
N SER A 260 41.04 -9.98 16.33
CA SER A 260 41.19 -10.34 17.75
C SER A 260 41.08 -9.07 18.61
N GLN A 261 40.13 -9.04 19.54
CA GLN A 261 39.82 -7.89 20.40
C GLN A 261 39.22 -6.64 19.70
N GLY A 262 38.97 -6.65 18.38
CA GLY A 262 38.43 -5.49 17.64
C GLY A 262 36.93 -5.46 17.46
N GLY A 263 36.23 -6.47 17.99
CA GLY A 263 34.77 -6.43 18.14
C GLY A 263 33.98 -6.34 16.84
N GLY A 264 34.57 -6.66 15.67
CA GLY A 264 33.91 -6.54 14.36
C GLY A 264 34.23 -5.30 13.54
N TYR A 265 35.19 -4.48 13.98
CA TYR A 265 35.59 -3.25 13.29
C TYR A 265 37.07 -3.25 12.93
N PHE A 266 37.41 -2.55 11.85
CA PHE A 266 38.78 -2.26 11.46
C PHE A 266 38.83 -0.92 10.72
N TYR A 267 40.03 -0.41 10.51
CA TYR A 267 40.27 0.80 9.70
C TYR A 267 40.86 0.42 8.35
N MET A 268 40.61 1.21 7.31
CA MET A 268 41.31 1.08 6.03
C MET A 268 41.88 2.43 5.62
N SER A 269 43.16 2.49 5.28
CA SER A 269 43.83 3.75 4.97
C SER A 269 43.29 4.38 3.68
N TYR A 270 43.37 5.70 3.54
CA TYR A 270 42.99 6.36 2.28
C TYR A 270 43.87 5.93 1.10
N ALA A 271 45.14 5.57 1.36
CA ALA A 271 46.01 5.06 0.32
C ALA A 271 45.57 3.66 -0.15
N ALA A 272 45.16 2.76 0.76
CA ALA A 272 44.63 1.45 0.41
C ALA A 272 43.29 1.54 -0.36
N LEU A 273 42.40 2.47 -0.01
CA LEU A 273 41.16 2.69 -0.78
C LEU A 273 41.41 3.09 -2.24
N LYS A 274 42.54 3.76 -2.51
CA LYS A 274 42.94 4.18 -3.85
C LYS A 274 43.68 3.08 -4.64
N ASP A 275 44.12 2.01 -3.97
CA ASP A 275 44.85 0.92 -4.59
C ASP A 275 43.88 -0.10 -5.22
N PRO A 276 43.91 -0.29 -6.56
CA PRO A 276 43.01 -1.21 -7.24
C PRO A 276 43.27 -2.69 -6.91
N GLN A 277 44.35 -3.03 -6.22
CA GLN A 277 44.63 -4.39 -5.74
C GLN A 277 44.06 -4.66 -4.33
N LEU A 278 43.58 -3.63 -3.64
CA LEU A 278 43.03 -3.71 -2.28
C LEU A 278 41.56 -3.33 -2.24
N CYS A 279 41.11 -2.43 -3.12
CA CYS A 279 39.74 -1.97 -3.19
C CYS A 279 39.24 -1.95 -4.64
N GLY A 280 37.96 -2.28 -4.85
CA GLY A 280 37.31 -2.21 -6.16
C GLY A 280 37.16 -0.79 -6.73
N GLY A 281 37.60 0.25 -6.00
CA GLY A 281 37.68 1.64 -6.48
C GLY A 281 36.36 2.42 -6.45
N TYR A 282 35.27 1.81 -5.98
CA TYR A 282 33.96 2.45 -5.88
C TYR A 282 33.31 2.25 -4.51
N ALA A 283 32.67 3.31 -4.02
CA ALA A 283 31.79 3.30 -2.85
C ALA A 283 30.33 3.52 -3.27
N TYR A 284 29.42 2.76 -2.67
CA TYR A 284 28.00 2.72 -3.02
C TYR A 284 27.16 3.19 -1.83
N TYR A 285 26.15 4.02 -2.09
CA TYR A 285 25.13 4.38 -1.12
C TYR A 285 23.78 4.57 -1.83
N GLN A 286 22.69 4.55 -1.07
CA GLN A 286 21.33 4.62 -1.58
C GLN A 286 20.46 5.53 -0.71
N VAL A 287 19.69 6.41 -1.35
CA VAL A 287 18.72 7.23 -0.62
C VAL A 287 17.46 6.43 -0.32
N GLU A 288 16.85 6.69 0.83
CA GLU A 288 15.61 6.04 1.24
C GLU A 288 14.43 6.49 0.37
N LYS A 289 13.48 5.58 0.11
CA LYS A 289 12.18 5.96 -0.44
C LYS A 289 11.48 6.92 0.53
N LYS A 290 10.89 7.99 -0.02
CA LYS A 290 10.21 9.03 0.76
C LYS A 290 8.84 9.33 0.18
N ASP A 291 7.92 9.63 1.09
CA ASP A 291 6.68 10.32 0.75
C ASP A 291 6.80 11.80 1.12
N PHE A 292 5.96 12.62 0.49
CA PHE A 292 5.91 14.04 0.76
C PHE A 292 4.46 14.47 0.95
N ASN A 293 4.22 15.22 2.01
CA ASN A 293 2.97 15.91 2.23
C ASN A 293 3.14 17.40 1.91
N THR A 294 2.03 18.07 1.67
CA THR A 294 1.97 19.53 1.52
C THR A 294 1.00 20.03 2.58
N ASN A 295 1.46 20.90 3.48
CA ASN A 295 0.58 21.47 4.49
C ASN A 295 -0.41 22.47 3.86
N ALA A 296 -1.41 22.92 4.64
CA ALA A 296 -2.40 23.91 4.20
C ALA A 296 -1.80 25.25 3.69
N LYS A 297 -0.51 25.52 3.96
CA LYS A 297 0.22 26.71 3.46
C LYS A 297 1.02 26.44 2.19
N GLY A 298 0.86 25.27 1.56
CA GLY A 298 1.60 24.89 0.36
C GLY A 298 3.05 24.47 0.60
N THR A 299 3.48 24.32 1.86
CA THR A 299 4.85 23.90 2.18
C THR A 299 4.95 22.38 2.13
N ARG A 300 5.85 21.88 1.27
CA ARG A 300 6.14 20.46 1.15
C ARG A 300 7.06 20.00 2.28
N TYR A 301 6.72 18.91 2.96
CA TYR A 301 7.54 18.30 4.00
C TYR A 301 7.61 16.78 3.84
N GLU A 302 8.72 16.20 4.29
CA GLU A 302 8.98 14.76 4.16
C GLU A 302 8.17 13.96 5.18
N ARG A 303 7.60 12.84 4.75
CA ARG A 303 6.97 11.84 5.61
C ARG A 303 7.58 10.46 5.34
N TYR A 304 7.35 9.55 6.27
CA TYR A 304 7.59 8.13 6.08
C TYR A 304 6.92 7.61 4.82
N TYR A 305 7.67 6.76 4.10
CA TYR A 305 7.13 6.07 2.94
C TYR A 305 6.13 5.02 3.40
N ASP A 306 4.95 5.06 2.81
CA ASP A 306 3.93 4.03 3.01
C ASP A 306 3.64 3.32 1.69
N GLN A 307 3.46 2.01 1.76
CA GLN A 307 3.08 1.22 0.59
C GLN A 307 1.60 1.46 0.32
N LYS A 308 1.26 2.02 -0.84
CA LYS A 308 -0.10 2.43 -1.21
C LYS A 308 -0.73 1.51 -2.25
N LEU A 309 0.11 0.90 -3.09
CA LEU A 309 -0.30 -0.05 -4.13
C LEU A 309 0.66 -1.23 -4.14
N ARG A 310 0.10 -2.44 -4.12
CA ARG A 310 0.85 -3.69 -4.11
C ARG A 310 0.35 -4.58 -5.24
N ILE A 311 1.24 -5.24 -5.94
CA ILE A 311 0.88 -6.30 -6.90
C ILE A 311 1.32 -7.61 -6.27
N ARG A 312 0.39 -8.56 -6.17
CA ARG A 312 0.66 -9.91 -5.69
C ARG A 312 0.43 -10.88 -6.85
N PHE A 313 1.36 -11.80 -7.03
CA PHE A 313 1.26 -12.78 -8.11
C PHE A 313 1.89 -14.11 -7.72
N LYS A 314 1.39 -15.18 -8.30
CA LYS A 314 1.88 -16.54 -8.09
C LYS A 314 2.32 -17.11 -9.44
N VAL A 315 3.55 -17.60 -9.49
CA VAL A 315 4.12 -18.22 -10.69
C VAL A 315 4.61 -19.61 -10.32
N THR A 316 4.31 -20.59 -11.15
CA THR A 316 4.86 -21.94 -11.11
C THR A 316 5.85 -22.10 -12.25
N HIS A 317 7.14 -22.21 -11.96
CA HIS A 317 8.19 -22.48 -12.93
C HIS A 317 9.31 -23.32 -12.27
N PRO A 318 9.88 -24.33 -12.94
CA PRO A 318 10.95 -25.15 -12.38
C PRO A 318 12.29 -24.39 -12.26
N ARG A 319 12.39 -23.23 -12.91
CA ARG A 319 13.61 -22.41 -12.98
C ARG A 319 13.32 -20.93 -12.76
N ARG A 320 13.20 -20.50 -11.51
CA ARG A 320 12.89 -19.11 -11.15
C ARG A 320 13.99 -18.13 -11.57
N GLU A 321 15.22 -18.62 -11.70
CA GLU A 321 16.39 -17.84 -12.09
C GLU A 321 16.39 -17.38 -13.55
N ARG A 322 15.47 -17.92 -14.34
CA ARG A 322 15.25 -17.56 -15.74
C ARG A 322 14.07 -16.61 -15.93
N LEU A 323 13.32 -16.35 -14.86
CA LEU A 323 12.15 -15.50 -14.92
C LEU A 323 12.52 -14.03 -14.76
N GLU A 324 11.79 -13.19 -15.50
CA GLU A 324 11.71 -11.75 -15.29
C GLU A 324 10.24 -11.37 -15.18
N VAL A 325 9.92 -10.49 -14.23
CA VAL A 325 8.56 -9.98 -14.06
C VAL A 325 8.57 -8.49 -14.37
N ARG A 326 7.88 -8.10 -15.44
CA ARG A 326 7.69 -6.70 -15.81
C ARG A 326 6.30 -6.24 -15.41
N VAL A 327 6.25 -5.15 -14.66
CA VAL A 327 5.02 -4.38 -14.45
C VAL A 327 5.02 -3.21 -15.41
N ARG A 328 3.94 -3.05 -16.17
CA ARG A 328 3.80 -1.98 -17.16
C ARG A 328 2.46 -1.27 -17.00
N PHE A 329 2.49 0.05 -17.15
CA PHE A 329 1.30 0.88 -17.30
C PHE A 329 1.22 1.39 -18.74
N PRO A 330 0.41 0.75 -19.63
CA PRO A 330 0.47 0.98 -21.07
C PRO A 330 0.19 2.42 -21.50
N LYS A 331 -0.64 3.14 -20.74
CA LYS A 331 -1.10 4.51 -21.05
C LYS A 331 0.05 5.52 -21.08
N THR A 332 0.99 5.43 -20.13
CA THR A 332 2.14 6.33 -20.03
C THR A 332 3.42 5.71 -20.61
N GLY A 333 3.40 4.41 -20.86
CA GLY A 333 4.60 3.66 -21.25
C GLY A 333 5.53 3.33 -20.08
N TYR A 334 5.17 3.71 -18.84
CA TYR A 334 5.91 3.33 -17.65
C TYR A 334 6.06 1.81 -17.55
N TYR A 335 7.25 1.36 -17.18
CA TYR A 335 7.50 -0.03 -16.81
C TYR A 335 8.63 -0.12 -15.77
N ARG A 336 8.61 -1.21 -14.99
CA ARG A 336 9.74 -1.64 -14.16
C ARG A 336 9.89 -3.16 -14.25
N ASP A 337 11.14 -3.61 -14.30
CA ASP A 337 11.52 -5.02 -14.29
C ASP A 337 11.98 -5.45 -12.91
N TYR A 338 11.35 -6.50 -12.40
CA TYR A 338 11.63 -7.15 -11.12
C TYR A 338 12.27 -8.51 -11.35
N PHE A 339 13.02 -8.98 -10.35
CA PHE A 339 13.78 -10.24 -10.41
C PHE A 339 14.76 -10.31 -11.59
N ASN A 340 15.24 -9.14 -12.04
CA ASN A 340 16.21 -9.01 -13.10
C ASN A 340 17.58 -8.70 -12.54
N TRP A 341 18.26 -9.75 -12.07
CA TRP A 341 19.60 -9.67 -11.48
C TRP A 341 20.69 -9.83 -12.55
N THR A 342 21.84 -9.23 -12.28
CA THR A 342 23.02 -9.29 -13.17
C THR A 342 23.73 -10.63 -13.07
N MET A 343 23.64 -11.28 -11.91
CA MET A 343 24.22 -12.59 -11.66
C MET A 343 23.72 -13.69 -12.60
N ALA A 344 24.66 -14.51 -13.07
CA ALA A 344 24.36 -15.78 -13.73
C ALA A 344 24.26 -16.90 -12.67
N PRO A 345 23.08 -17.51 -12.47
CA PRO A 345 22.87 -18.57 -11.49
C PRO A 345 23.59 -19.86 -11.92
N SER A 346 24.20 -20.57 -10.96
CA SER A 346 24.89 -21.86 -11.19
C SER A 346 23.98 -23.08 -10.94
N GLN A 347 22.82 -22.88 -10.30
CA GLN A 347 21.89 -23.93 -9.86
C GLN A 347 20.45 -23.61 -10.27
N PHE A 348 19.63 -24.65 -10.42
CA PHE A 348 18.25 -24.55 -10.90
C PHE A 348 17.27 -24.69 -9.74
N PHE A 349 16.39 -23.70 -9.55
CA PHE A 349 15.45 -23.71 -8.43
C PHE A 349 14.01 -23.43 -8.88
N PRO A 350 13.03 -24.17 -8.36
CA PRO A 350 11.63 -23.87 -8.63
C PRO A 350 11.22 -22.54 -7.99
N THR A 351 10.20 -21.90 -8.56
CA THR A 351 9.54 -20.75 -7.94
C THR A 351 8.92 -21.15 -6.60
N PRO A 352 8.84 -20.23 -5.63
CA PRO A 352 8.15 -20.51 -4.38
C PRO A 352 6.65 -20.78 -4.59
N ASN A 353 6.09 -21.70 -3.81
CA ASN A 353 4.66 -22.05 -3.88
C ASN A 353 3.78 -21.11 -3.03
N TYR A 354 4.02 -19.81 -3.11
CA TYR A 354 3.25 -18.76 -2.44
C TYR A 354 3.23 -17.50 -3.30
N TYR A 355 2.43 -16.51 -2.91
CA TYR A 355 2.38 -15.22 -3.61
C TYR A 355 3.64 -14.41 -3.36
N LEU A 356 4.27 -13.98 -4.46
CA LEU A 356 5.25 -12.91 -4.42
C LEU A 356 4.50 -11.58 -4.42
N SER A 357 5.03 -10.62 -3.66
CA SER A 357 4.46 -9.27 -3.53
C SER A 357 5.50 -8.25 -3.96
N ILE A 358 5.07 -7.29 -4.78
CA ILE A 358 5.88 -6.15 -5.21
C ILE A 358 5.14 -4.86 -4.91
N ASP A 359 5.88 -3.87 -4.43
CA ASP A 359 5.36 -2.53 -4.25
C ASP A 359 5.31 -1.80 -5.59
N ALA A 360 4.10 -1.41 -5.97
CA ALA A 360 3.79 -0.74 -7.21
C ALA A 360 3.30 0.70 -6.99
N SER A 361 3.53 1.28 -5.80
CA SER A 361 3.05 2.63 -5.44
C SER A 361 3.56 3.73 -6.38
N ASP A 362 4.70 3.50 -7.05
CA ASP A 362 5.23 4.37 -8.10
C ASP A 362 4.27 4.57 -9.29
N LEU A 363 3.30 3.66 -9.48
CA LEU A 363 2.27 3.75 -10.51
C LEU A 363 1.17 4.77 -10.18
N LEU A 364 0.98 5.11 -8.91
CA LEU A 364 -0.15 5.95 -8.48
C LEU A 364 -0.17 7.34 -9.11
N GLN A 365 0.99 7.86 -9.49
CA GLN A 365 1.10 9.14 -10.19
C GLN A 365 0.56 9.08 -11.64
N TYR A 366 0.47 7.90 -12.24
CA TYR A 366 0.03 7.71 -13.62
C TYR A 366 -1.43 7.29 -13.73
N ILE A 367 -2.03 6.91 -12.59
CA ILE A 367 -3.42 6.46 -12.51
C ILE A 367 -4.29 7.71 -12.35
N GLU A 368 -5.13 7.95 -13.35
CA GLU A 368 -6.03 9.09 -13.40
C GLU A 368 -7.18 8.88 -12.41
N PRO A 369 -7.51 9.86 -11.57
CA PRO A 369 -8.49 9.65 -10.49
C PRO A 369 -9.94 9.41 -10.95
N TYR A 370 -10.27 9.56 -12.24
CA TYR A 370 -11.64 9.57 -12.79
C TYR A 370 -11.81 8.67 -14.03
N ASN A 371 -10.91 7.70 -14.24
CA ASN A 371 -10.93 6.88 -15.44
C ASN A 371 -11.06 5.39 -15.10
N PHE A 372 -12.11 4.75 -15.62
CA PHE A 372 -12.45 3.33 -15.37
C PHE A 372 -11.56 2.35 -16.17
N ASP A 373 -10.70 2.83 -17.07
CA ASP A 373 -9.90 1.99 -17.99
C ASP A 373 -8.41 1.86 -17.62
N ASP A 374 -7.98 2.32 -16.43
CA ASP A 374 -6.57 2.27 -16.05
C ASP A 374 -6.13 0.83 -15.76
N THR A 375 -5.33 0.28 -16.69
CA THR A 375 -4.92 -1.13 -16.67
C THR A 375 -3.43 -1.29 -16.39
N ILE A 376 -3.08 -2.18 -15.46
CA ILE A 376 -1.73 -2.68 -15.26
C ILE A 376 -1.54 -3.94 -16.07
N GLN A 377 -0.37 -4.07 -16.69
CA GLN A 377 0.09 -5.32 -17.26
C GLN A 377 1.14 -5.96 -16.36
N VAL A 378 0.89 -7.20 -15.96
CA VAL A 378 1.92 -8.08 -15.38
C VAL A 378 2.38 -9.02 -16.47
N ILE A 379 3.67 -8.95 -16.79
CA ILE A 379 4.30 -9.71 -17.87
C ILE A 379 5.36 -10.59 -17.23
N VAL A 380 5.20 -11.91 -17.33
CA VAL A 380 6.21 -12.86 -16.85
C VAL A 380 6.89 -13.47 -18.07
N ARG A 381 8.22 -13.34 -18.12
CA ARG A 381 9.06 -13.80 -19.23
C ARG A 381 10.03 -14.87 -18.77
N ASP A 382 10.09 -15.97 -19.51
CA ASP A 382 11.25 -16.85 -19.52
C ASP A 382 12.31 -16.28 -20.47
N LYS A 383 13.51 -16.03 -19.94
CA LYS A 383 14.62 -15.41 -20.68
C LYS A 383 15.50 -16.40 -21.43
N THR A 384 15.25 -17.71 -21.33
CA THR A 384 16.13 -18.74 -21.87
C THR A 384 15.41 -19.78 -22.70
N THR A 385 16.15 -20.41 -23.62
CA THR A 385 15.71 -21.62 -24.33
C THR A 385 16.27 -22.83 -23.58
N ASP A 386 15.44 -23.51 -22.78
CA ASP A 386 15.86 -24.66 -21.99
C ASP A 386 14.82 -25.79 -21.89
N SER A 387 13.78 -25.72 -22.72
CA SER A 387 12.65 -26.67 -22.76
C SER A 387 11.86 -26.74 -21.46
N GLN A 388 12.03 -25.77 -20.55
CA GLN A 388 11.16 -25.60 -19.40
C GLN A 388 10.04 -24.62 -19.74
N THR A 389 8.91 -24.82 -19.08
CA THR A 389 7.75 -23.92 -19.18
C THR A 389 7.19 -23.72 -17.78
N GLY A 390 6.29 -22.75 -17.64
CA GLY A 390 5.58 -22.56 -16.39
C GLY A 390 4.21 -21.96 -16.57
N THR A 391 3.68 -21.40 -15.51
CA THR A 391 2.35 -20.83 -15.47
C THR A 391 2.36 -19.60 -14.57
N LEU A 392 1.79 -18.50 -15.04
CA LEU A 392 1.33 -17.42 -14.17
C LEU A 392 -0.03 -17.88 -13.63
N ASP A 393 -0.05 -18.30 -12.38
CA ASP A 393 -1.20 -18.95 -11.76
C ASP A 393 -2.28 -17.95 -11.36
N ALA A 394 -1.83 -16.82 -10.79
CA ALA A 394 -2.70 -15.75 -10.28
C ALA A 394 -1.94 -14.42 -10.24
N ALA A 395 -2.66 -13.31 -10.37
CA ALA A 395 -2.15 -11.96 -10.21
C ALA A 395 -3.28 -11.01 -9.79
N PHE A 396 -3.01 -10.14 -8.82
CA PHE A 396 -3.93 -9.12 -8.35
C PHE A 396 -3.19 -7.86 -7.90
N VAL A 397 -3.91 -6.74 -7.93
CA VAL A 397 -3.51 -5.44 -7.42
C VAL A 397 -4.28 -5.21 -6.13
N GLU A 398 -3.59 -4.83 -5.07
CA GLU A 398 -4.12 -4.41 -3.78
C GLU A 398 -3.83 -2.93 -3.61
N CYS A 399 -4.87 -2.11 -3.42
CA CYS A 399 -4.69 -0.75 -2.96
C CYS A 399 -4.74 -0.71 -1.44
N VAL A 400 -3.55 -0.69 -0.82
CA VAL A 400 -3.36 -0.77 0.63
C VAL A 400 -4.11 0.35 1.37
N ASN A 401 -4.20 1.53 0.77
CA ASN A 401 -4.90 2.68 1.37
C ASN A 401 -6.42 2.54 1.41
N TYR A 402 -7.00 1.73 0.52
CA TYR A 402 -8.46 1.62 0.36
C TYR A 402 -8.99 0.21 0.65
N GLY A 403 -8.12 -0.76 0.92
CA GLY A 403 -8.50 -2.16 1.12
C GLY A 403 -9.15 -2.79 -0.12
N THR A 404 -9.00 -2.18 -1.29
CA THR A 404 -9.60 -2.65 -2.55
C THR A 404 -8.64 -3.57 -3.27
N TYR A 405 -9.18 -4.56 -3.99
CA TYR A 405 -8.38 -5.48 -4.78
C TYR A 405 -9.03 -5.68 -6.14
N SER A 406 -8.19 -5.69 -7.18
CA SER A 406 -8.62 -6.08 -8.51
C SER A 406 -7.75 -7.23 -8.99
N ARG A 407 -8.37 -8.23 -9.61
CA ARG A 407 -7.67 -9.44 -10.05
C ARG A 407 -7.61 -9.55 -11.57
N ALA A 408 -6.67 -10.34 -12.04
CA ALA A 408 -6.66 -10.80 -13.42
C ALA A 408 -7.65 -11.97 -13.61
N TYR A 409 -8.64 -11.79 -14.48
CA TYR A 409 -9.65 -12.82 -14.78
C TYR A 409 -9.20 -13.81 -15.87
N ASP A 410 -8.11 -13.53 -16.57
CA ASP A 410 -7.62 -14.34 -17.69
C ASP A 410 -6.57 -15.39 -17.30
N LEU A 411 -6.42 -15.67 -16.00
CA LEU A 411 -5.46 -16.60 -15.42
C LEU A 411 -6.14 -17.92 -14.99
N PRO A 412 -5.42 -19.06 -14.94
CA PRO A 412 -3.97 -19.22 -15.14
C PRO A 412 -3.53 -19.11 -16.62
N LYS A 413 -2.32 -18.61 -16.86
CA LYS A 413 -1.73 -18.46 -18.21
C LYS A 413 -0.39 -19.19 -18.35
N PRO A 414 -0.18 -19.96 -19.44
CA PRO A 414 1.10 -20.63 -19.68
C PRO A 414 2.21 -19.61 -19.98
N ILE A 415 3.39 -19.87 -19.43
CA ILE A 415 4.65 -19.20 -19.74
C ILE A 415 5.42 -20.13 -20.69
N PRO A 416 5.52 -19.80 -21.98
CA PRO A 416 6.27 -20.62 -22.94
C PRO A 416 7.78 -20.49 -22.75
N ASP A 417 8.51 -21.55 -23.09
CA ASP A 417 9.98 -21.60 -23.16
C ASP A 417 10.50 -20.47 -24.05
N ASN A 418 11.48 -19.71 -23.57
CA ASN A 418 11.97 -18.48 -24.21
C ASN A 418 10.87 -17.53 -24.70
N GLY A 419 9.83 -17.35 -23.89
CA GLY A 419 8.71 -16.48 -24.24
C GLY A 419 8.11 -15.80 -23.03
N ARG A 420 6.95 -15.18 -23.22
CA ARG A 420 6.28 -14.41 -22.17
C ARG A 420 4.78 -14.63 -22.16
N CYS A 421 4.20 -14.57 -20.98
CA CYS A 421 2.76 -14.38 -20.82
C CYS A 421 2.48 -12.92 -20.41
N THR A 422 1.26 -12.45 -20.64
CA THR A 422 0.81 -11.14 -20.21
C THR A 422 -0.62 -11.25 -19.72
N THR A 423 -0.85 -10.74 -18.52
CA THR A 423 -2.19 -10.53 -17.98
C THR A 423 -2.44 -9.03 -17.79
N ARG A 424 -3.71 -8.65 -17.79
CA ARG A 424 -4.17 -7.29 -17.51
C ARG A 424 -4.99 -7.30 -16.24
N ILE A 425 -4.73 -6.33 -15.38
CA ILE A 425 -5.50 -6.07 -14.18
C ILE A 425 -6.01 -4.65 -14.31
N ILE A 426 -7.33 -4.47 -14.33
CA ILE A 426 -7.95 -3.15 -14.24
C ILE A 426 -7.73 -2.68 -12.82
N ILE A 427 -7.17 -1.50 -12.61
CA ILE A 427 -7.08 -0.92 -11.28
C ILE A 427 -8.42 -0.24 -11.02
N GLU A 428 -9.27 -0.89 -10.25
CA GLU A 428 -10.43 -0.21 -9.69
C GLU A 428 -9.89 0.71 -8.58
N ARG A 429 -9.62 1.98 -8.93
CA ARG A 429 -9.59 3.03 -7.90
C ARG A 429 -11.04 3.22 -7.49
N ASP A 430 -11.48 2.43 -6.54
CA ASP A 430 -12.81 2.60 -6.03
C ASP A 430 -12.96 3.91 -5.27
N ARG A 431 -13.42 4.92 -6.01
CA ARG A 431 -14.41 5.85 -5.47
C ARG A 431 -15.79 5.20 -5.40
N THR A 432 -15.93 3.99 -5.97
CA THR A 432 -17.19 3.36 -6.36
C THR A 432 -17.41 1.98 -5.74
N HIS A 433 -16.67 1.58 -4.71
CA HIS A 433 -17.02 0.41 -3.87
C HIS A 433 -16.73 0.80 -2.45
N TRP A 434 -17.74 1.32 -1.79
CA TRP A 434 -17.72 1.41 -0.35
C TRP A 434 -18.59 0.29 0.14
N PRO A 435 -18.04 -0.86 0.58
CA PRO A 435 -18.80 -1.77 1.44
C PRO A 435 -19.31 -0.93 2.62
N ALA A 436 -20.53 -1.21 3.11
CA ALA A 436 -21.16 -0.42 4.17
C ALA A 436 -20.12 -0.01 5.19
N PHE A 437 -20.07 1.29 5.46
CA PHE A 437 -19.23 1.89 6.48
C PHE A 437 -18.98 0.90 7.64
N HIS A 438 -17.69 0.61 7.86
CA HIS A 438 -17.09 -0.25 8.89
C HIS A 438 -16.85 -1.72 8.51
N GLY A 439 -15.59 -2.02 8.14
CA GLY A 439 -15.11 -3.40 7.94
C GLY A 439 -13.63 -3.62 7.55
N PHE A 440 -12.92 -2.64 6.99
CA PHE A 440 -11.58 -2.85 6.38
C PHE A 440 -10.44 -2.04 7.03
N LEU A 441 -9.19 -2.38 6.68
CA LEU A 441 -8.00 -1.54 6.84
C LEU A 441 -8.30 -0.17 6.19
N THR A 442 -8.20 0.89 6.98
CA THR A 442 -8.67 2.28 6.72
C THR A 442 -10.19 2.55 6.88
N ASN A 443 -10.83 1.87 7.84
CA ASN A 443 -12.12 2.22 8.46
C ASN A 443 -12.11 3.61 9.17
N GLU A 444 -11.65 4.61 8.46
CA GLU A 444 -11.29 5.94 8.94
C GLU A 444 -12.43 6.94 8.76
N GLY A 445 -13.54 6.51 8.15
CA GLY A 445 -14.77 7.27 8.10
C GLY A 445 -14.71 8.52 7.20
N TYR A 446 -13.84 8.56 6.18
CA TYR A 446 -13.70 9.72 5.29
C TYR A 446 -13.67 9.41 3.79
N SER A 447 -14.06 10.39 2.96
CA SER A 447 -13.89 10.42 1.50
C SER A 447 -12.83 11.42 1.07
N ASN A 448 -12.15 11.14 -0.04
CA ASN A 448 -11.32 12.13 -0.75
C ASN A 448 -12.11 12.88 -1.84
N LEU A 449 -13.41 12.58 -2.00
CA LEU A 449 -14.29 13.38 -2.86
C LEU A 449 -14.39 14.80 -2.28
N SER A 450 -14.37 15.77 -3.19
CA SER A 450 -14.57 17.18 -2.87
C SER A 450 -15.70 17.74 -3.72
N THR A 451 -16.36 18.78 -3.24
CA THR A 451 -17.21 19.62 -4.08
C THR A 451 -16.83 21.08 -3.92
N SER A 452 -16.91 21.84 -5.00
CA SER A 452 -16.71 23.31 -4.95
C SER A 452 -17.96 24.07 -4.47
N ARG A 453 -19.01 23.36 -4.03
CA ARG A 453 -20.36 23.92 -3.85
C ARG A 453 -20.84 23.81 -2.42
N ARG A 454 -21.32 24.93 -1.89
CA ARG A 454 -21.60 25.12 -0.45
C ARG A 454 -22.99 24.69 0.01
N GLN A 455 -23.84 24.14 -0.86
CA GLN A 455 -25.21 23.75 -0.50
C GLN A 455 -25.58 22.39 -1.08
N PHE A 456 -25.96 21.48 -0.18
CA PHE A 456 -26.59 20.22 -0.52
C PHE A 456 -28.11 20.35 -0.39
N THR A 457 -28.86 19.81 -1.34
CA THR A 457 -30.30 19.63 -1.17
C THR A 457 -30.73 18.21 -1.46
N ILE A 458 -31.91 17.87 -0.97
CA ILE A 458 -32.55 16.60 -1.25
C ILE A 458 -32.88 16.57 -2.76
N SER A 459 -32.16 15.73 -3.49
CA SER A 459 -32.37 15.49 -4.91
C SER A 459 -33.50 14.49 -5.12
N SER A 460 -33.56 13.45 -4.30
CA SER A 460 -34.55 12.38 -4.44
C SER A 460 -34.83 11.69 -3.12
N THR A 461 -36.06 11.17 -2.97
CA THR A 461 -36.47 10.37 -1.82
C THR A 461 -37.43 9.26 -2.25
N ILE A 462 -37.33 8.09 -1.60
CA ILE A 462 -38.33 7.03 -1.72
C ILE A 462 -38.61 6.42 -0.34
N ASN A 463 -39.88 6.25 0.01
CA ASN A 463 -40.27 5.55 1.23
C ASN A 463 -40.53 4.06 0.91
N LEU A 464 -39.78 3.18 1.58
CA LEU A 464 -39.79 1.73 1.38
C LEU A 464 -40.62 0.99 2.43
N GLY A 465 -41.35 1.74 3.28
CA GLY A 465 -42.37 1.23 4.21
C GLY A 465 -41.82 0.54 5.46
N SER A 466 -40.52 0.56 5.71
CA SER A 466 -39.89 0.00 6.91
C SER A 466 -38.53 0.62 7.16
N GLY A 467 -38.12 0.73 8.44
CA GLY A 467 -36.83 1.30 8.83
C GLY A 467 -35.67 0.69 8.03
N LEU A 468 -34.80 1.58 7.53
CA LEU A 468 -33.67 1.20 6.71
C LEU A 468 -32.40 1.07 7.54
N ASN A 469 -31.48 0.24 7.08
CA ASN A 469 -30.10 0.22 7.54
C ASN A 469 -29.24 1.19 6.71
N THR A 470 -27.94 1.24 6.96
CA THR A 470 -27.01 2.10 6.20
C THR A 470 -26.96 1.65 4.74
N PRO A 471 -27.24 2.53 3.76
CA PRO A 471 -27.11 2.21 2.35
C PRO A 471 -25.65 2.04 1.95
N VAL A 472 -25.41 1.40 0.82
CA VAL A 472 -24.08 1.02 0.33
C VAL A 472 -23.98 1.42 -1.13
N LEU A 473 -22.84 1.97 -1.53
CA LEU A 473 -22.65 2.50 -2.88
C LEU A 473 -21.62 1.63 -3.60
N ALA A 474 -22.04 0.98 -4.68
CA ALA A 474 -21.11 0.29 -5.56
C ALA A 474 -21.64 0.10 -6.98
N ASP A 475 -20.76 0.00 -7.98
CA ASP A 475 -21.13 -0.45 -9.33
C ASP A 475 -21.34 -1.98 -9.31
N ILE A 476 -22.51 -2.43 -8.83
CA ILE A 476 -22.77 -3.85 -8.57
C ILE A 476 -23.03 -4.65 -9.84
N ASN A 477 -23.36 -3.96 -10.94
CA ASN A 477 -23.67 -4.57 -12.23
C ASN A 477 -22.53 -4.40 -13.27
N LYS A 478 -21.47 -3.64 -12.95
CA LYS A 478 -20.31 -3.29 -13.79
C LYS A 478 -20.68 -2.54 -15.06
N ASP A 479 -21.65 -1.64 -14.99
CA ASP A 479 -22.05 -0.79 -16.12
C ASP A 479 -21.28 0.56 -16.20
N GLY A 480 -20.43 0.83 -15.21
CA GLY A 480 -19.64 2.06 -15.10
C GLY A 480 -20.33 3.17 -14.30
N SER A 481 -21.49 2.90 -13.71
CA SER A 481 -22.24 3.82 -12.85
C SER A 481 -22.34 3.26 -11.43
N VAL A 482 -22.41 4.13 -10.42
CA VAL A 482 -22.54 3.68 -9.03
C VAL A 482 -24.00 3.34 -8.74
N ASP A 483 -24.24 2.14 -8.24
CA ASP A 483 -25.55 1.72 -7.74
C ASP A 483 -25.67 1.93 -6.22
N ILE A 484 -26.91 2.04 -5.75
CA ILE A 484 -27.28 2.19 -4.34
C ILE A 484 -27.94 0.90 -3.86
N VAL A 485 -27.41 0.26 -2.81
CA VAL A 485 -28.01 -0.92 -2.17
C VAL A 485 -28.41 -0.61 -0.74
N VAL A 486 -29.64 -0.96 -0.34
CA VAL A 486 -30.10 -0.76 1.04
C VAL A 486 -30.91 -1.97 1.54
N THR A 487 -30.67 -2.36 2.79
CA THR A 487 -31.43 -3.40 3.49
C THR A 487 -32.49 -2.78 4.40
N ALA A 488 -33.66 -3.40 4.48
CA ALA A 488 -34.80 -2.91 5.27
C ALA A 488 -35.25 -3.91 6.33
N ASN A 489 -35.74 -3.39 7.46
CA ASN A 489 -36.17 -4.19 8.60
C ASN A 489 -37.37 -5.10 8.28
N ASN A 490 -38.10 -4.88 7.20
CA ASN A 490 -39.18 -5.77 6.75
C ASN A 490 -38.69 -7.02 5.98
N GLY A 491 -37.38 -7.20 5.82
CA GLY A 491 -36.81 -8.38 5.18
C GLY A 491 -36.42 -8.22 3.71
N TYR A 492 -36.47 -7.00 3.19
CA TYR A 492 -36.17 -6.71 1.79
C TYR A 492 -34.81 -6.06 1.61
N VAL A 493 -34.25 -6.25 0.42
CA VAL A 493 -33.06 -5.58 -0.09
C VAL A 493 -33.43 -4.90 -1.40
N TYR A 494 -33.08 -3.63 -1.52
CA TYR A 494 -33.39 -2.79 -2.68
C TYR A 494 -32.10 -2.33 -3.33
N ALA A 495 -32.04 -2.36 -4.66
CA ALA A 495 -30.96 -1.79 -5.45
C ALA A 495 -31.50 -0.74 -6.42
N PHE A 496 -30.77 0.37 -6.57
CA PHE A 496 -31.10 1.49 -7.47
C PHE A 496 -29.87 1.86 -8.30
N THR A 497 -30.07 2.33 -9.52
CA THR A 497 -28.96 2.56 -10.48
C THR A 497 -28.49 4.02 -10.59
N ASP A 498 -29.22 4.95 -9.97
CA ASP A 498 -28.92 6.38 -10.13
C ASP A 498 -29.39 7.24 -8.93
N THR A 499 -29.05 8.52 -9.00
CA THR A 499 -29.48 9.54 -8.02
C THR A 499 -30.98 9.82 -8.03
N LEU A 500 -31.71 9.37 -9.08
CA LEU A 500 -33.17 9.47 -9.18
C LEU A 500 -33.88 8.30 -8.49
N LEU A 501 -33.11 7.36 -7.91
CA LEU A 501 -33.61 6.15 -7.27
C LEU A 501 -34.40 5.28 -8.26
N THR A 502 -33.91 5.16 -9.50
CA THR A 502 -34.44 4.23 -10.49
C THR A 502 -34.18 2.78 -10.02
N PRO A 503 -35.23 1.96 -9.82
CA PRO A 503 -35.04 0.59 -9.30
C PRO A 503 -34.25 -0.28 -10.28
N LEU A 504 -33.17 -0.89 -9.79
CA LEU A 504 -32.41 -1.92 -10.49
C LEU A 504 -33.04 -3.29 -10.23
N TRP A 505 -33.22 -3.65 -8.96
CA TRP A 505 -33.97 -4.84 -8.54
C TRP A 505 -34.40 -4.75 -7.07
N THR A 506 -35.28 -5.66 -6.66
CA THR A 506 -35.68 -5.86 -5.27
C THR A 506 -35.67 -7.35 -4.94
N ALA A 507 -35.11 -7.71 -3.79
CA ALA A 507 -35.01 -9.08 -3.33
C ALA A 507 -35.61 -9.24 -1.93
N GLY A 508 -36.36 -10.32 -1.70
CA GLY A 508 -36.98 -10.61 -0.41
C GLY A 508 -38.48 -10.99 -0.51
N PRO A 509 -39.12 -11.28 0.63
CA PRO A 509 -38.58 -11.17 1.98
C PRO A 509 -37.68 -12.36 2.37
N PHE A 510 -36.56 -12.09 3.03
CA PHE A 510 -35.63 -13.12 3.52
C PHE A 510 -35.94 -13.59 4.95
N TYR A 511 -36.31 -12.65 5.82
CA TYR A 511 -36.75 -12.84 7.21
C TYR A 511 -37.45 -11.57 7.68
N THR A 512 -38.28 -11.62 8.73
CA THR A 512 -39.07 -10.45 9.16
C THR A 512 -38.26 -9.30 9.79
N ASN A 513 -36.93 -9.45 9.95
CA ASN A 513 -36.00 -8.42 10.46
C ASN A 513 -34.59 -8.63 9.88
N ILE A 514 -34.12 -7.67 9.07
CA ILE A 514 -32.70 -7.51 8.68
C ILE A 514 -32.14 -6.35 9.51
N ASN A 515 -31.26 -6.64 10.47
CA ASN A 515 -30.64 -5.64 11.34
C ASN A 515 -29.16 -5.39 10.99
N SER A 516 -28.79 -5.62 9.74
CA SER A 516 -27.41 -5.47 9.28
C SER A 516 -27.36 -4.63 8.02
N ASN A 517 -26.31 -3.84 7.88
CA ASN A 517 -25.99 -3.20 6.61
C ASN A 517 -25.63 -4.30 5.58
N ALA A 518 -25.86 -4.02 4.29
CA ALA A 518 -25.28 -4.85 3.24
C ALA A 518 -23.77 -4.60 3.13
N VAL A 519 -23.04 -5.51 2.52
CA VAL A 519 -21.63 -5.36 2.16
C VAL A 519 -21.47 -5.81 0.73
N ILE A 520 -20.66 -5.09 -0.04
CA ILE A 520 -20.39 -5.41 -1.44
C ILE A 520 -19.01 -6.04 -1.54
N GLY A 521 -18.88 -7.09 -2.34
CA GLY A 521 -17.58 -7.68 -2.67
C GLY A 521 -17.69 -8.76 -3.74
N ASP A 522 -16.61 -8.94 -4.51
CA ASP A 522 -16.45 -10.05 -5.47
C ASP A 522 -16.05 -11.31 -4.69
N VAL A 523 -17.04 -12.01 -4.12
CA VAL A 523 -16.81 -13.26 -3.37
C VAL A 523 -16.94 -14.50 -4.26
N GLU A 524 -17.55 -14.35 -5.42
CA GLU A 524 -17.69 -15.36 -6.45
C GLU A 524 -16.96 -14.95 -7.72
N PRO A 525 -16.22 -15.86 -8.38
CA PRO A 525 -15.44 -15.50 -9.54
C PRO A 525 -16.30 -15.27 -10.79
N ASN A 526 -17.02 -14.15 -10.81
CA ASN A 526 -17.93 -13.73 -11.87
C ASN A 526 -17.64 -12.25 -12.22
N ASP A 527 -18.25 -11.75 -13.31
CA ASP A 527 -17.99 -10.39 -13.80
C ASP A 527 -18.80 -9.31 -13.08
N THR A 528 -19.42 -9.60 -11.93
CA THR A 528 -20.27 -8.68 -11.17
C THR A 528 -19.91 -8.70 -9.68
N LEU A 529 -20.35 -7.69 -8.93
CA LEU A 529 -20.16 -7.71 -7.48
C LEU A 529 -21.29 -8.48 -6.81
N ASP A 530 -21.01 -9.04 -5.64
CA ASP A 530 -22.02 -9.67 -4.83
C ASP A 530 -22.50 -8.73 -3.71
N VAL A 531 -23.76 -8.87 -3.34
CA VAL A 531 -24.39 -8.19 -2.20
C VAL A 531 -24.54 -9.18 -1.04
N ILE A 532 -23.81 -8.95 0.04
CA ILE A 532 -23.74 -9.82 1.22
C ILE A 532 -24.43 -9.14 2.40
N PHE A 533 -25.31 -9.85 3.11
CA PHE A 533 -25.96 -9.32 4.32
C PHE A 533 -26.39 -10.43 5.26
N ASN A 534 -26.66 -10.07 6.51
CA ASN A 534 -27.16 -10.98 7.54
C ASN A 534 -28.67 -10.82 7.72
N ALA A 535 -29.42 -11.93 7.73
CA ALA A 535 -30.84 -11.93 8.05
C ALA A 535 -31.18 -13.14 8.93
N GLY A 536 -31.66 -12.87 10.15
CA GLY A 536 -31.88 -13.91 11.16
C GLY A 536 -30.58 -14.62 11.54
N ASP A 537 -30.55 -15.94 11.38
CA ASP A 537 -29.40 -16.82 11.65
C ASP A 537 -28.55 -17.12 10.41
N SER A 538 -28.75 -16.36 9.34
CA SER A 538 -28.22 -16.67 8.02
C SER A 538 -27.51 -15.47 7.40
N THR A 539 -26.47 -15.75 6.62
CA THR A 539 -25.79 -14.78 5.76
C THR A 539 -26.12 -15.12 4.31
N TYR A 540 -26.62 -14.14 3.56
CA TYR A 540 -27.02 -14.29 2.16
C TYR A 540 -26.00 -13.61 1.26
N VAL A 541 -25.80 -14.18 0.08
CA VAL A 541 -25.01 -13.59 -1.02
C VAL A 541 -25.93 -13.51 -2.22
N LEU A 542 -26.16 -12.31 -2.73
CA LEU A 542 -27.00 -12.02 -3.88
C LEU A 542 -26.10 -11.56 -5.03
N LYS A 543 -26.46 -11.90 -6.26
CA LYS A 543 -25.77 -11.39 -7.44
C LYS A 543 -26.14 -9.93 -7.68
N GLY A 544 -25.14 -9.07 -7.83
CA GLY A 544 -25.33 -7.63 -8.06
C GLY A 544 -26.15 -7.32 -9.31
N LEU A 545 -26.05 -8.14 -10.36
CA LEU A 545 -26.79 -7.95 -11.61
C LEU A 545 -28.32 -7.99 -11.47
N ASN A 546 -28.86 -8.83 -10.58
CA ASN A 546 -30.29 -9.14 -10.58
C ASN A 546 -30.90 -9.46 -9.20
N GLY A 547 -30.13 -9.36 -8.12
CA GLY A 547 -30.59 -9.62 -6.76
C GLY A 547 -30.94 -11.08 -6.48
N SER A 548 -30.63 -12.02 -7.39
CA SER A 548 -30.89 -13.44 -7.15
C SER A 548 -29.94 -14.00 -6.11
N VAL A 549 -30.44 -14.87 -5.23
CA VAL A 549 -29.62 -15.52 -4.19
C VAL A 549 -28.65 -16.49 -4.86
N SER A 550 -27.37 -16.21 -4.72
CA SER A 550 -26.31 -17.12 -5.14
C SER A 550 -25.98 -18.11 -4.02
N LYS A 551 -25.84 -17.62 -2.77
CA LYS A 551 -25.50 -18.45 -1.61
C LYS A 551 -26.28 -18.08 -0.35
N LYS A 552 -26.34 -19.06 0.56
CA LYS A 552 -26.81 -18.90 1.93
C LYS A 552 -25.90 -19.69 2.86
N MET A 553 -25.29 -19.00 3.83
CA MET A 553 -24.51 -19.60 4.92
C MET A 553 -25.34 -19.56 6.20
N ARG A 554 -25.30 -20.64 6.98
CA ARG A 554 -25.95 -20.72 8.29
C ARG A 554 -24.91 -20.70 9.41
N PRO A 555 -24.59 -19.53 9.98
CA PRO A 555 -23.88 -19.46 11.26
C PRO A 555 -24.68 -20.13 12.38
N VAL A 556 -24.03 -20.32 13.54
CA VAL A 556 -24.60 -21.08 14.67
C VAL A 556 -25.52 -20.22 15.56
N SER A 557 -25.74 -18.96 15.21
CA SER A 557 -26.61 -18.03 15.95
C SER A 557 -27.21 -16.94 15.07
N VAL A 558 -28.16 -16.20 15.65
CA VAL A 558 -28.66 -14.92 15.13
C VAL A 558 -27.51 -13.92 14.98
N ASN A 559 -27.52 -13.21 13.86
CA ASN A 559 -26.55 -12.16 13.52
C ASN A 559 -27.21 -10.79 13.64
N TYR A 560 -26.60 -9.92 14.44
CA TYR A 560 -26.97 -8.50 14.55
C TYR A 560 -25.87 -7.56 14.03
N SER A 561 -24.72 -8.10 13.65
CA SER A 561 -23.65 -7.32 13.02
C SER A 561 -23.79 -7.37 11.50
N SER A 562 -23.16 -6.41 10.82
CA SER A 562 -22.90 -6.54 9.39
C SER A 562 -21.79 -7.57 9.16
N PRO A 563 -21.88 -8.37 8.09
CA PRO A 563 -20.75 -9.20 7.67
C PRO A 563 -19.60 -8.30 7.21
N VAL A 564 -18.40 -8.85 7.06
CA VAL A 564 -17.28 -8.19 6.39
C VAL A 564 -16.74 -9.14 5.34
N VAL A 565 -16.40 -8.61 4.17
CA VAL A 565 -15.72 -9.39 3.12
C VAL A 565 -14.24 -9.05 3.20
N SER A 566 -13.31 -10.00 3.24
CA SER A 566 -11.88 -9.69 3.19
C SER A 566 -11.10 -10.92 2.78
N ASN A 567 -9.98 -10.72 2.09
CA ASN A 567 -9.04 -11.79 1.82
C ASN A 567 -8.15 -12.01 3.05
N ILE A 568 -8.55 -12.90 3.96
CA ILE A 568 -7.89 -13.06 5.27
C ILE A 568 -6.77 -14.11 5.23
N ASP A 569 -6.69 -14.91 4.17
CA ASP A 569 -5.61 -15.88 4.00
C ASP A 569 -4.78 -15.73 2.73
N GLY A 570 -5.00 -14.64 1.99
CA GLY A 570 -4.20 -14.27 0.83
C GLY A 570 -4.42 -15.16 -0.38
N ASP A 571 -5.50 -15.94 -0.45
CA ASP A 571 -5.82 -16.77 -1.63
C ASP A 571 -6.62 -15.98 -2.70
N THR A 572 -7.09 -16.63 -3.77
CA THR A 572 -7.82 -15.94 -4.85
C THR A 572 -9.30 -15.66 -4.54
N VAL A 573 -9.76 -16.08 -3.37
CA VAL A 573 -11.16 -16.03 -2.95
C VAL A 573 -11.27 -15.12 -1.73
N PHE A 574 -12.22 -14.20 -1.76
CA PHE A 574 -12.53 -13.43 -0.57
C PHE A 574 -13.28 -14.26 0.46
N GLU A 575 -12.99 -14.03 1.74
CA GLU A 575 -13.75 -14.60 2.83
C GLU A 575 -14.89 -13.68 3.25
N ILE A 576 -15.93 -14.30 3.80
CA ILE A 576 -17.04 -13.63 4.47
C ILE A 576 -16.91 -13.90 5.96
N ILE A 577 -16.68 -12.83 6.72
CA ILE A 577 -16.53 -12.83 8.16
C ILE A 577 -17.86 -12.41 8.78
N THR A 578 -18.33 -13.19 9.74
CA THR A 578 -19.61 -12.98 10.42
C THR A 578 -19.41 -13.12 11.92
N VAL A 579 -20.16 -12.33 12.69
CA VAL A 579 -20.16 -12.40 14.15
C VAL A 579 -21.61 -12.42 14.64
N GLY A 580 -21.90 -13.29 15.60
CA GLY A 580 -23.27 -13.48 16.09
C GLY A 580 -23.33 -13.77 17.59
N GLU A 581 -24.55 -13.96 18.11
CA GLU A 581 -24.80 -14.11 19.56
C GLU A 581 -24.22 -15.41 20.17
N SER A 582 -23.80 -16.39 19.36
CA SER A 582 -23.15 -17.64 19.81
C SER A 582 -21.71 -17.48 20.25
N LYS A 583 -21.19 -16.24 20.37
CA LYS A 583 -19.85 -15.96 20.90
C LYS A 583 -18.73 -16.48 20.00
N THR A 584 -18.97 -16.56 18.69
CA THR A 584 -17.97 -17.01 17.71
C THR A 584 -17.87 -16.03 16.55
N VAL A 585 -16.64 -15.67 16.19
CA VAL A 585 -16.32 -15.12 14.87
C VAL A 585 -16.21 -16.30 13.91
N ARG A 586 -16.90 -16.23 12.77
CA ARG A 586 -16.87 -17.26 11.73
C ARG A 586 -16.41 -16.67 10.41
N VAL A 587 -15.50 -17.39 9.77
CA VAL A 587 -14.93 -17.06 8.47
C VAL A 587 -15.34 -18.13 7.47
N PHE A 588 -16.03 -17.72 6.42
CA PHE A 588 -16.47 -18.57 5.32
C PHE A 588 -15.69 -18.24 4.06
N ASN A 589 -15.32 -19.24 3.28
CA ASN A 589 -14.83 -19.02 1.92
C ASN A 589 -15.98 -18.50 1.05
N GLY A 590 -15.82 -17.33 0.44
CA GLY A 590 -16.85 -16.68 -0.35
C GLY A 590 -17.35 -17.53 -1.51
N SER A 591 -16.42 -18.12 -2.27
CA SER A 591 -16.75 -18.88 -3.48
C SER A 591 -17.33 -20.28 -3.24
N THR A 592 -17.15 -20.87 -2.06
CA THR A 592 -17.71 -22.21 -1.73
C THR A 592 -18.75 -22.20 -0.61
N ALA A 593 -18.88 -21.10 0.14
CA ALA A 593 -19.63 -21.00 1.39
C ALA A 593 -19.17 -21.99 2.48
N ALA A 594 -18.02 -22.65 2.29
CA ALA A 594 -17.45 -23.56 3.28
C ALA A 594 -16.87 -22.78 4.46
N SER A 595 -17.07 -23.28 5.68
CA SER A 595 -16.41 -22.73 6.87
C SER A 595 -14.90 -22.93 6.76
N LYS A 596 -14.12 -21.84 6.76
CA LYS A 596 -12.65 -21.88 6.76
C LYS A 596 -12.13 -22.04 8.18
N TRP A 597 -12.46 -21.10 9.06
CA TRP A 597 -12.08 -21.16 10.45
C TRP A 597 -13.04 -20.34 11.34
N TYR A 598 -12.98 -20.59 12.63
CA TYR A 598 -13.78 -19.89 13.63
C TYR A 598 -12.96 -19.68 14.90
N PHE A 599 -13.39 -18.71 15.71
CA PHE A 599 -12.82 -18.44 17.02
C PHE A 599 -13.79 -18.93 18.12
N PRO A 600 -13.42 -19.91 18.97
CA PRO A 600 -14.31 -20.47 19.98
C PRO A 600 -14.49 -19.60 21.25
N SER A 601 -15.61 -19.87 21.92
CA SER A 601 -16.43 -19.03 22.79
C SER A 601 -16.03 -18.87 24.26
N SER A 602 -14.81 -19.11 24.70
CA SER A 602 -14.46 -18.84 26.11
C SER A 602 -14.13 -17.36 26.31
N GLY A 603 -15.16 -16.51 26.38
CA GLY A 603 -15.01 -15.12 26.82
C GLY A 603 -15.75 -14.09 25.98
N ILE A 604 -15.96 -14.32 24.69
CA ILE A 604 -16.71 -13.37 23.84
C ILE A 604 -18.19 -13.39 24.24
N TYR A 605 -18.80 -12.24 24.47
CA TYR A 605 -20.24 -12.11 24.72
C TYR A 605 -20.92 -11.56 23.44
N PRO A 606 -22.26 -11.45 23.37
CA PRO A 606 -22.94 -11.07 22.14
C PRO A 606 -22.28 -9.86 21.47
N VAL A 607 -21.92 -10.00 20.20
CA VAL A 607 -21.36 -8.93 19.40
C VAL A 607 -22.51 -8.36 18.58
N ARG A 608 -22.76 -7.06 18.76
CA ARG A 608 -23.80 -6.30 18.03
C ARG A 608 -23.20 -5.19 17.16
N THR A 609 -21.88 -5.22 17.01
CA THR A 609 -21.08 -4.23 16.30
C THR A 609 -20.42 -4.90 15.10
N ASN A 610 -20.02 -4.11 14.11
CA ASN A 610 -19.35 -4.64 12.93
C ASN A 610 -17.90 -5.00 13.32
N PRO A 611 -17.36 -6.17 12.91
CA PRO A 611 -15.94 -6.46 13.12
C PRO A 611 -15.07 -5.52 12.26
N ALA A 612 -13.84 -5.26 12.70
CA ALA A 612 -12.83 -4.60 11.88
C ALA A 612 -11.76 -5.62 11.48
N ILE A 613 -11.30 -5.56 10.24
CA ILE A 613 -10.26 -6.45 9.72
C ILE A 613 -9.04 -5.64 9.30
N GLY A 614 -7.86 -6.06 9.76
CA GLY A 614 -6.60 -5.43 9.39
C GLY A 614 -5.42 -6.11 10.04
N ASP A 615 -4.24 -6.03 9.43
CA ASP A 615 -2.99 -6.53 10.00
C ASP A 615 -2.49 -5.55 11.07
N VAL A 616 -3.06 -5.63 12.28
CA VAL A 616 -2.93 -4.61 13.34
C VAL A 616 -1.49 -4.53 13.85
N ASP A 617 -0.82 -5.67 14.01
CA ASP A 617 0.57 -5.74 14.48
C ASP A 617 1.61 -5.76 13.34
N CYS A 618 1.15 -5.64 12.09
CA CYS A 618 1.96 -5.75 10.89
C CYS A 618 2.84 -7.00 10.89
N ASN A 619 2.22 -8.17 10.98
CA ASN A 619 2.87 -9.46 10.83
C ASN A 619 2.56 -10.14 9.48
N GLY A 620 1.86 -9.46 8.58
CA GLY A 620 1.43 -9.95 7.27
C GLY A 620 0.22 -10.87 7.27
N ILE A 621 -0.41 -11.11 8.44
CA ILE A 621 -1.63 -11.90 8.61
C ILE A 621 -2.74 -10.96 9.10
N PRO A 622 -3.83 -10.76 8.35
CA PRO A 622 -4.91 -9.90 8.80
C PRO A 622 -5.56 -10.41 10.10
N ASP A 623 -5.81 -9.47 11.02
CA ASP A 623 -6.49 -9.68 12.29
C ASP A 623 -7.97 -9.35 12.19
N VAL A 624 -8.76 -9.96 13.07
CA VAL A 624 -10.17 -9.62 13.28
C VAL A 624 -10.33 -9.02 14.66
N VAL A 625 -10.73 -7.75 14.71
CA VAL A 625 -11.04 -7.02 15.94
C VAL A 625 -12.55 -6.99 16.13
N VAL A 626 -13.01 -7.41 17.31
CA VAL A 626 -14.44 -7.40 17.68
C VAL A 626 -14.64 -6.73 19.02
N THR A 627 -15.67 -5.88 19.10
CA THR A 627 -16.15 -5.30 20.36
C THR A 627 -17.41 -6.03 20.82
N SER A 628 -17.61 -6.13 22.12
CA SER A 628 -18.67 -6.96 22.69
C SER A 628 -19.47 -6.24 23.77
N VAL A 629 -20.74 -6.63 23.92
CA VAL A 629 -21.65 -6.07 24.93
C VAL A 629 -21.26 -6.42 26.36
N ASN A 630 -20.27 -7.29 26.60
CA ASN A 630 -19.70 -7.45 27.95
C ASN A 630 -18.66 -6.38 28.31
N GLY A 631 -18.44 -5.40 27.45
CA GLY A 631 -17.44 -4.37 27.65
C GLY A 631 -16.04 -4.80 27.31
N SER A 632 -15.84 -5.84 26.51
CA SER A 632 -14.51 -6.28 26.07
C SER A 632 -14.31 -6.10 24.56
N VAL A 633 -13.07 -5.76 24.19
CA VAL A 633 -12.58 -5.84 22.82
C VAL A 633 -11.61 -7.02 22.70
N TYR A 634 -11.66 -7.73 21.58
CA TYR A 634 -10.84 -8.89 21.30
C TYR A 634 -10.16 -8.71 19.95
N LEU A 635 -8.88 -9.08 19.89
CA LEU A 635 -8.17 -9.27 18.63
C LEU A 635 -7.90 -10.77 18.44
N ALA A 636 -8.42 -11.31 17.34
CA ALA A 636 -8.26 -12.71 16.96
C ALA A 636 -7.55 -12.84 15.62
N ARG A 637 -6.76 -13.90 15.46
CA ARG A 637 -5.95 -14.16 14.26
C ARG A 637 -6.09 -15.61 13.81
N ARG A 638 -5.93 -15.86 12.50
CA ARG A 638 -5.83 -17.21 11.96
C ARG A 638 -4.58 -17.93 12.49
N ASN A 639 -4.73 -19.21 12.89
CA ASN A 639 -3.61 -20.05 13.33
C ASN A 639 -3.16 -21.01 12.23
N GLY A 640 -2.36 -20.53 11.27
CA GLY A 640 -1.92 -21.33 10.12
C GLY A 640 -3.12 -21.95 9.39
N ASN A 641 -3.07 -23.25 9.09
CA ASN A 641 -4.18 -23.97 8.44
C ASN A 641 -5.24 -24.52 9.41
N SER A 642 -5.18 -24.16 10.69
CA SER A 642 -6.17 -24.58 11.68
C SER A 642 -7.54 -23.96 11.39
N THR A 643 -8.60 -24.73 11.66
CA THR A 643 -9.98 -24.21 11.70
C THR A 643 -10.27 -23.43 12.98
N LEU A 644 -9.38 -23.47 13.97
CA LEU A 644 -9.44 -22.68 15.20
C LEU A 644 -8.49 -21.50 15.12
N GLY A 645 -9.03 -20.28 15.25
CA GLY A 645 -8.24 -19.05 15.42
C GLY A 645 -7.61 -18.93 16.81
N THR A 646 -6.66 -18.03 16.96
CA THR A 646 -5.96 -17.70 18.21
C THR A 646 -6.41 -16.34 18.71
N LEU A 647 -6.63 -16.22 20.03
CA LEU A 647 -6.79 -14.93 20.70
C LEU A 647 -5.41 -14.33 20.86
N VAL A 648 -5.18 -13.16 20.29
CA VAL A 648 -3.90 -12.47 20.42
C VAL A 648 -3.90 -11.68 21.73
N TRP A 649 -4.93 -10.85 21.92
CA TRP A 649 -5.15 -10.11 23.16
C TRP A 649 -6.63 -9.74 23.34
N SER A 650 -6.97 -9.33 24.55
CA SER A 650 -8.26 -8.77 24.90
C SER A 650 -8.10 -7.61 25.88
N TYR A 651 -8.99 -6.62 25.81
CA TYR A 651 -9.00 -5.49 26.73
C TYR A 651 -10.43 -5.26 27.26
N ALA A 652 -10.56 -5.03 28.57
CA ALA A 652 -11.84 -4.85 29.25
C ALA A 652 -12.07 -3.37 29.63
N THR A 653 -13.29 -2.91 29.40
CA THR A 653 -13.82 -1.59 29.77
C THR A 653 -14.80 -1.70 30.94
N GLY A 654 -15.37 -0.58 31.38
CA GLY A 654 -16.27 -0.53 32.54
C GLY A 654 -17.72 -0.92 32.24
N ASP A 655 -18.15 -0.93 30.98
CA ASP A 655 -19.52 -1.20 30.54
C ASP A 655 -19.54 -1.66 29.07
N SER A 656 -20.72 -1.99 28.56
CA SER A 656 -21.01 -2.54 27.24
C SER A 656 -20.42 -1.70 26.09
N ILE A 657 -19.90 -2.37 25.05
CA ILE A 657 -19.46 -1.69 23.83
C ILE A 657 -20.48 -1.91 22.72
N TYR A 658 -21.08 -0.81 22.25
CA TYR A 658 -21.97 -0.75 21.08
C TYR A 658 -21.36 0.00 19.89
N SER A 659 -20.13 0.52 20.06
CA SER A 659 -19.33 1.15 19.02
C SER A 659 -18.53 0.08 18.26
N SER A 660 -18.50 0.15 16.93
CA SER A 660 -17.62 -0.73 16.14
C SER A 660 -16.17 -0.29 16.32
N PRO A 661 -15.19 -1.21 16.35
CA PRO A 661 -13.78 -0.86 16.42
C PRO A 661 -13.30 -0.25 15.09
N VAL A 662 -12.36 0.69 15.19
CA VAL A 662 -11.61 1.25 14.06
C VAL A 662 -10.15 0.86 14.20
N ILE A 663 -9.56 0.40 13.10
CA ILE A 663 -8.11 0.12 12.99
C ILE A 663 -7.50 1.24 12.16
N ALA A 664 -6.63 2.06 12.78
CA ALA A 664 -6.02 3.21 12.10
C ALA A 664 -4.62 3.50 12.66
N ASN A 665 -3.71 3.97 11.81
CA ASN A 665 -2.42 4.50 12.23
C ASN A 665 -2.59 6.00 12.48
N ILE A 666 -2.71 6.40 13.75
CA ILE A 666 -3.05 7.78 14.10
C ILE A 666 -1.83 8.68 14.30
N ASP A 667 -0.65 8.12 14.56
CA ASP A 667 0.53 8.88 15.00
C ASP A 667 1.65 8.94 13.95
N SER A 668 1.45 8.32 12.79
CA SER A 668 2.40 8.40 11.68
C SER A 668 3.74 7.71 11.91
N THR A 669 3.83 6.76 12.85
CA THR A 669 5.11 6.13 13.27
C THR A 669 5.85 5.28 12.23
N GLY A 670 5.48 5.36 10.95
CA GLY A 670 6.45 5.24 9.86
C GLY A 670 7.06 3.86 9.65
N GLY A 671 6.51 3.10 8.71
CA GLY A 671 7.14 1.90 8.16
C GLY A 671 7.17 0.66 9.06
N ASN A 672 6.93 0.77 10.38
CA ASN A 672 6.74 -0.39 11.26
C ASN A 672 5.34 -1.02 11.13
N GLY A 673 4.39 -0.29 10.50
CA GLY A 673 3.06 -0.74 10.13
C GLY A 673 2.07 -1.03 11.28
N ARG A 674 2.34 -0.58 12.50
CA ARG A 674 1.44 -0.90 13.63
C ARG A 674 0.24 0.04 13.66
N TYR A 675 -0.94 -0.53 13.87
CA TYR A 675 -2.21 0.21 13.91
C TYR A 675 -2.78 0.26 15.33
N GLU A 676 -3.44 1.36 15.67
CA GLU A 676 -4.23 1.49 16.88
C GLU A 676 -5.64 0.93 16.68
N VAL A 677 -6.23 0.47 17.79
CA VAL A 677 -7.65 0.08 17.86
C VAL A 677 -8.43 1.11 18.66
N ILE A 678 -9.42 1.74 18.02
CA ILE A 678 -10.15 2.90 18.54
C ILE A 678 -11.65 2.57 18.64
N PHE A 679 -12.27 2.84 19.78
CA PHE A 679 -13.69 2.54 20.01
C PHE A 679 -14.28 3.33 21.20
N GLY A 680 -15.60 3.52 21.20
CA GLY A 680 -16.35 4.08 22.32
C GLY A 680 -17.02 3.01 23.20
N SER A 681 -17.30 3.31 24.46
CA SER A 681 -18.04 2.42 25.38
C SER A 681 -19.21 3.15 26.06
N ASP A 682 -20.20 2.37 26.54
CA ASP A 682 -21.29 2.89 27.39
C ASP A 682 -20.77 3.39 28.76
N ASP A 683 -19.51 3.07 29.14
CA ASP A 683 -18.88 3.57 30.38
C ASP A 683 -18.47 5.05 30.33
N GLY A 684 -18.68 5.69 29.18
CA GLY A 684 -18.39 7.10 28.96
C GLY A 684 -17.01 7.39 28.39
N TYR A 685 -16.20 6.36 28.10
CA TYR A 685 -14.86 6.54 27.57
C TYR A 685 -14.75 6.22 26.08
N ILE A 686 -13.99 7.06 25.37
CA ILE A 686 -13.32 6.67 24.14
C ILE A 686 -11.98 6.05 24.50
N TYR A 687 -11.66 4.91 23.87
CA TYR A 687 -10.44 4.15 24.07
C TYR A 687 -9.59 4.12 22.80
N VAL A 688 -8.28 4.25 22.98
CA VAL A 688 -7.28 3.97 21.96
C VAL A 688 -6.28 2.97 22.53
N LEU A 689 -6.20 1.81 21.90
CA LEU A 689 -5.26 0.75 22.24
C LEU A 689 -4.14 0.69 21.20
N ASN A 690 -2.93 0.36 21.64
CA ASN A 690 -1.83 0.00 20.76
C ASN A 690 -2.10 -1.34 20.07
N TYR A 691 -1.31 -1.64 19.04
CA TYR A 691 -1.37 -2.89 18.28
C TYR A 691 -1.29 -4.18 19.13
N ASP A 692 -0.66 -4.11 20.31
CA ASP A 692 -0.50 -5.22 21.27
C ASP A 692 -1.61 -5.29 22.32
N GLY A 693 -2.64 -4.45 22.21
CA GLY A 693 -3.78 -4.40 23.13
C GLY A 693 -3.53 -3.60 24.40
N THR A 694 -2.34 -3.01 24.58
CA THR A 694 -2.09 -2.10 25.71
C THR A 694 -2.80 -0.77 25.50
N LEU A 695 -3.25 -0.14 26.59
CA LEU A 695 -3.89 1.16 26.53
C LEU A 695 -2.89 2.24 26.09
N LYS A 696 -3.17 2.91 24.98
CA LYS A 696 -2.43 4.10 24.54
C LYS A 696 -2.93 5.33 25.29
N TRP A 697 -4.24 5.58 25.23
CA TRP A 697 -4.94 6.59 26.01
C TRP A 697 -6.45 6.34 26.03
N LYS A 698 -7.15 7.00 26.95
CA LYS A 698 -8.61 7.07 26.98
C LYS A 698 -9.08 8.43 27.49
N TYR A 699 -10.27 8.86 27.09
CA TYR A 699 -10.85 10.13 27.52
C TYR A 699 -12.29 9.94 28.00
N ASN A 700 -12.64 10.50 29.17
CA ASN A 700 -13.98 10.40 29.74
C ASN A 700 -14.87 11.54 29.22
N ILE A 701 -15.84 11.21 28.37
CA ILE A 701 -16.87 12.14 27.89
C ILE A 701 -18.03 12.27 28.89
N GLY A 702 -18.24 11.29 29.77
CA GLY A 702 -19.31 11.30 30.78
C GLY A 702 -20.69 10.91 30.24
N SER A 703 -20.78 10.47 28.98
CA SER A 703 -21.99 9.98 28.33
C SER A 703 -21.70 8.79 27.42
N LYS A 704 -22.69 7.95 27.17
CA LYS A 704 -22.54 6.70 26.41
C LYS A 704 -22.05 6.98 24.99
N ILE A 705 -21.05 6.23 24.55
CA ILE A 705 -20.47 6.38 23.21
C ILE A 705 -20.83 5.16 22.37
N ARG A 706 -21.82 5.33 21.49
CA ARG A 706 -22.36 4.26 20.65
C ARG A 706 -22.09 4.46 19.16
N SER A 707 -21.77 5.68 18.75
CA SER A 707 -21.28 5.95 17.40
C SER A 707 -19.93 5.25 17.18
N THR A 708 -19.65 4.84 15.96
CA THR A 708 -18.30 4.40 15.58
C THR A 708 -17.44 5.64 15.35
N PRO A 709 -16.20 5.70 15.86
CA PRO A 709 -15.33 6.83 15.64
C PRO A 709 -14.99 7.01 14.15
N ALA A 710 -14.78 8.26 13.72
CA ALA A 710 -14.17 8.56 12.43
C ALA A 710 -12.76 9.11 12.67
N VAL A 711 -11.79 8.74 11.84
CA VAL A 711 -10.36 8.96 12.07
C VAL A 711 -9.72 9.48 10.79
N CYS A 712 -9.26 10.73 10.75
CA CYS A 712 -8.73 11.29 9.50
C CYS A 712 -7.61 12.30 9.78
N ASP A 713 -6.60 12.33 8.92
CA ASP A 713 -5.61 13.43 8.86
C ASP A 713 -6.26 14.61 8.14
N VAL A 714 -7.06 15.40 8.88
CA VAL A 714 -7.93 16.42 8.27
C VAL A 714 -7.15 17.67 7.91
N ASP A 715 -6.11 18.00 8.67
CA ASP A 715 -5.26 19.17 8.44
C ASP A 715 -3.99 18.85 7.61
N ASN A 716 -3.86 17.60 7.15
CA ASN A 716 -2.72 17.07 6.41
C ASN A 716 -1.40 17.31 7.14
N ASN A 717 -1.37 17.16 8.47
CA ASN A 717 -0.15 17.24 9.28
C ASN A 717 0.57 15.89 9.39
N GLY A 718 -0.06 14.80 8.94
CA GLY A 718 0.46 13.43 8.98
C GLY A 718 -0.07 12.61 10.16
N LYS A 719 -0.70 13.23 11.14
CA LYS A 719 -1.37 12.56 12.27
C LYS A 719 -2.87 12.64 12.07
N LYS A 720 -3.60 11.65 12.59
CA LYS A 720 -5.04 11.55 12.38
C LYS A 720 -5.79 12.05 13.60
N GLU A 721 -6.74 12.93 13.37
CA GLU A 721 -7.73 13.34 14.37
C GLU A 721 -8.85 12.31 14.45
N ILE A 722 -9.48 12.23 15.63
CA ILE A 722 -10.50 11.23 15.96
C ILE A 722 -11.78 11.96 16.36
N LEU A 723 -12.88 11.65 15.68
CA LEU A 723 -14.18 12.24 15.91
C LEU A 723 -15.16 11.18 16.41
N VAL A 724 -15.93 11.50 17.45
CA VAL A 724 -16.91 10.57 18.00
C VAL A 724 -18.13 11.29 18.57
N GLY A 725 -19.31 10.76 18.27
CA GLY A 725 -20.58 11.23 18.83
C GLY A 725 -21.03 10.43 20.05
N ALA A 726 -21.69 11.10 20.99
CA ALA A 726 -22.22 10.48 22.20
C ALA A 726 -23.73 10.72 22.40
N ASP A 727 -24.31 10.00 23.37
CA ASP A 727 -25.74 10.07 23.72
C ASP A 727 -26.15 11.43 24.34
N ASP A 728 -25.19 12.27 24.73
CA ASP A 728 -25.42 13.66 25.16
C ASP A 728 -25.71 14.62 23.99
N GLY A 729 -25.62 14.13 22.75
CA GLY A 729 -25.82 14.91 21.53
C GLY A 729 -24.63 15.75 21.12
N ILE A 730 -23.44 15.49 21.69
CA ILE A 730 -22.21 16.20 21.39
C ILE A 730 -21.29 15.32 20.52
N LEU A 731 -20.76 15.93 19.45
CA LEU A 731 -19.65 15.43 18.66
C LEU A 731 -18.35 15.97 19.25
N TYR A 732 -17.43 15.07 19.60
CA TYR A 732 -16.12 15.38 20.18
C TYR A 732 -15.01 15.16 19.16
N PHE A 733 -14.00 16.03 19.16
CA PHE A 733 -12.85 15.96 18.27
C PHE A 733 -11.58 15.85 19.11
N PHE A 734 -10.76 14.85 18.84
CA PHE A 734 -9.51 14.59 19.54
C PHE A 734 -8.34 14.64 18.56
N ASP A 735 -7.18 15.11 19.01
CA ASP A 735 -5.92 14.83 18.32
C ASP A 735 -5.47 13.38 18.54
N TYR A 736 -4.39 12.98 17.87
CA TYR A 736 -3.85 11.62 17.95
C TYR A 736 -3.33 11.24 19.36
N GLN A 737 -3.10 12.22 20.26
CA GLN A 737 -2.70 11.98 21.66
C GLN A 737 -3.88 11.96 22.63
N GLY A 738 -5.10 12.20 22.15
CA GLY A 738 -6.31 12.20 22.97
C GLY A 738 -6.61 13.54 23.63
N ASN A 739 -6.00 14.64 23.19
CA ASN A 739 -6.40 15.98 23.65
C ASN A 739 -7.69 16.39 22.95
N LEU A 740 -8.67 16.86 23.72
CA LEU A 740 -9.91 17.41 23.18
C LEU A 740 -9.61 18.73 22.45
N LEU A 741 -9.89 18.76 21.16
CA LEU A 741 -9.71 19.94 20.30
C LEU A 741 -10.93 20.86 20.33
N ARG A 742 -12.13 20.27 20.19
CA ARG A 742 -13.40 21.00 20.11
C ARG A 742 -14.61 20.08 20.23
N THR A 743 -15.79 20.69 20.28
CA THR A 743 -17.09 20.02 20.33
C THR A 743 -18.12 20.70 19.42
N PHE A 744 -19.09 19.93 18.94
CA PHE A 744 -20.28 20.43 18.26
C PHE A 744 -21.54 19.81 18.88
N THR A 745 -22.55 20.61 19.19
CA THR A 745 -23.76 20.16 19.91
C THR A 745 -24.97 20.12 19.00
N THR A 746 -25.66 18.98 18.98
CA THR A 746 -26.96 18.77 18.32
C THR A 746 -28.08 18.74 19.35
N SER A 747 -29.34 18.67 18.91
CA SER A 747 -30.50 18.66 19.84
C SER A 747 -30.91 17.25 20.29
N GLY A 748 -30.19 16.21 19.84
CA GLY A 748 -30.49 14.81 20.13
C GLY A 748 -29.22 13.96 20.16
N ALA A 749 -29.32 12.76 20.71
CA ALA A 749 -28.19 11.83 20.80
C ALA A 749 -27.55 11.53 19.43
N ILE A 750 -26.23 11.40 19.38
CA ILE A 750 -25.49 11.00 18.18
C ILE A 750 -25.11 9.52 18.32
N ARG A 751 -25.92 8.65 17.68
CA ARG A 751 -25.71 7.19 17.69
C ARG A 751 -25.26 6.62 16.36
N SER A 752 -25.69 7.24 15.27
CA SER A 752 -25.15 6.99 13.93
C SER A 752 -23.76 7.63 13.80
N SER A 753 -22.93 7.12 12.90
CA SER A 753 -21.51 7.50 12.88
C SER A 753 -21.26 8.74 12.02
N PRO A 754 -20.36 9.65 12.43
CA PRO A 754 -19.95 10.78 11.60
C PRO A 754 -19.18 10.28 10.37
N VAL A 755 -19.30 10.99 9.25
CA VAL A 755 -18.53 10.74 8.03
C VAL A 755 -17.87 12.03 7.55
N LEU A 756 -16.65 11.95 7.02
CA LEU A 756 -15.90 13.12 6.60
C LEU A 756 -15.76 13.22 5.09
N ALA A 757 -15.92 14.40 4.51
CA ALA A 757 -15.62 14.71 3.12
C ALA A 757 -15.45 16.22 2.95
N ASP A 758 -14.72 16.64 1.93
CA ASP A 758 -14.66 18.07 1.58
C ASP A 758 -15.98 18.47 0.90
N ILE A 759 -16.89 19.10 1.65
CA ILE A 759 -18.23 19.44 1.17
C ILE A 759 -18.37 20.92 0.81
N ASP A 760 -17.28 21.69 0.86
CA ASP A 760 -17.30 23.12 0.55
C ASP A 760 -16.15 23.63 -0.33
N GLY A 761 -15.20 22.75 -0.65
CA GLY A 761 -14.16 22.91 -1.65
C GLY A 761 -12.91 23.59 -1.13
N ASP A 762 -12.73 23.66 0.19
CA ASP A 762 -11.56 24.28 0.82
C ASP A 762 -10.35 23.33 0.97
N ASN A 763 -10.46 22.08 0.46
CA ASN A 763 -9.50 20.99 0.58
C ASN A 763 -9.25 20.53 2.03
N ILE A 764 -10.08 20.95 2.98
CA ILE A 764 -10.16 20.41 4.33
C ILE A 764 -11.43 19.56 4.38
N LYS A 765 -11.35 18.37 4.96
CA LYS A 765 -12.53 17.51 5.09
C LYS A 765 -13.45 18.08 6.17
N ASP A 766 -14.72 18.22 5.85
CA ASP A 766 -15.81 18.57 6.77
C ASP A 766 -16.51 17.32 7.30
N ILE A 767 -17.48 17.51 8.18
CA ILE A 767 -18.19 16.45 8.88
C ILE A 767 -19.65 16.44 8.47
N ILE A 768 -20.16 15.28 8.06
CA ILE A 768 -21.58 14.99 7.92
C ILE A 768 -22.00 14.13 9.11
N LEU A 769 -22.94 14.64 9.90
CA LEU A 769 -23.27 14.14 11.22
C LEU A 769 -24.78 13.86 11.34
N PRO A 770 -25.21 12.58 11.35
CA PRO A 770 -26.57 12.19 11.70
C PRO A 770 -26.87 12.32 13.21
N SER A 771 -28.03 12.85 13.58
CA SER A 771 -28.51 12.95 14.96
C SER A 771 -29.91 12.40 15.14
N ASN A 772 -30.19 11.87 16.34
CA ASN A 772 -31.49 11.34 16.72
C ASN A 772 -32.59 12.43 16.87
N ASP A 773 -32.24 13.70 16.71
CA ASP A 773 -33.23 14.79 16.57
C ASP A 773 -33.90 14.82 15.18
N GLY A 774 -33.61 13.83 14.32
CA GLY A 774 -34.18 13.73 12.98
C GLY A 774 -33.51 14.66 11.98
N LYS A 775 -32.21 14.93 12.16
CA LYS A 775 -31.44 15.79 11.26
C LYS A 775 -30.10 15.20 10.87
N ILE A 776 -29.66 15.56 9.68
CA ILE A 776 -28.24 15.55 9.27
C ILE A 776 -27.69 16.96 9.44
N TYR A 777 -26.50 17.06 10.02
CA TYR A 777 -25.72 18.29 10.14
C TYR A 777 -24.46 18.20 9.26
N ALA A 778 -24.10 19.28 8.61
CA ALA A 778 -22.80 19.47 7.99
C ALA A 778 -22.01 20.50 8.78
N VAL A 779 -20.81 20.15 9.22
CA VAL A 779 -20.04 20.92 10.20
C VAL A 779 -18.61 21.08 9.70
N LYS A 780 -18.07 22.29 9.78
CA LYS A 780 -16.66 22.55 9.46
C LYS A 780 -15.73 21.89 10.46
N PHE A 781 -14.69 21.22 9.97
CA PHE A 781 -13.68 20.67 10.86
C PHE A 781 -12.84 21.74 11.55
N SER A 782 -12.52 22.84 10.85
CA SER A 782 -11.62 23.89 11.33
C SER A 782 -12.16 24.66 12.53
N ASP A 783 -13.44 25.02 12.52
CA ASP A 783 -14.05 25.89 13.54
C ASP A 783 -15.38 25.38 14.12
N ALA A 784 -15.89 24.22 13.67
CA ALA A 784 -17.11 23.57 14.18
C ALA A 784 -18.34 24.44 13.96
N SER A 785 -18.24 25.35 13.00
CA SER A 785 -19.39 26.08 12.51
C SER A 785 -20.27 25.16 11.67
N LEU A 786 -21.58 25.39 11.77
CA LEU A 786 -22.57 24.72 10.96
C LEU A 786 -22.47 25.23 9.52
N ILE A 787 -22.37 24.33 8.55
CA ILE A 787 -22.46 24.63 7.12
C ILE A 787 -23.94 24.59 6.70
N TRP A 788 -24.59 23.44 6.89
CA TRP A 788 -26.02 23.25 6.59
C TRP A 788 -26.63 22.16 7.46
N THR A 789 -27.96 22.07 7.47
CA THR A 789 -28.69 20.97 8.10
C THR A 789 -29.90 20.57 7.25
N VAL A 790 -30.23 19.28 7.26
CA VAL A 790 -31.42 18.73 6.59
C VAL A 790 -32.26 17.99 7.62
N THR A 791 -33.57 18.28 7.65
CA THR A 791 -34.54 17.58 8.50
C THR A 791 -35.11 16.39 7.76
N THR A 792 -35.20 15.25 8.44
CA THR A 792 -35.63 13.97 7.89
C THR A 792 -36.95 13.53 8.52
N ASP A 793 -37.62 12.56 7.91
CA ASP A 793 -38.90 12.05 8.40
C ASP A 793 -38.76 11.16 9.64
N GLY A 794 -37.56 10.68 9.96
CA GLY A 794 -37.22 9.83 11.11
C GLY A 794 -35.74 9.94 11.46
N ILE A 795 -35.23 9.04 12.31
CA ILE A 795 -33.81 9.04 12.72
C ILE A 795 -32.95 8.60 11.52
N PRO A 796 -31.99 9.43 11.07
CA PRO A 796 -31.13 9.07 9.95
C PRO A 796 -30.07 8.02 10.32
N THR A 797 -29.79 7.12 9.39
CA THR A 797 -28.67 6.17 9.47
C THR A 797 -27.33 6.85 9.15
N THR A 798 -26.22 6.12 9.34
CA THR A 798 -24.91 6.59 8.87
C THR A 798 -24.98 6.88 7.36
N PRO A 799 -24.53 8.05 6.87
CA PRO A 799 -24.53 8.35 5.44
C PRO A 799 -23.44 7.62 4.67
N SER A 800 -23.73 7.32 3.40
CA SER A 800 -22.76 6.83 2.41
C SER A 800 -22.46 7.91 1.39
N LEU A 801 -21.18 8.03 1.00
CA LEU A 801 -20.68 9.10 0.13
C LEU A 801 -20.14 8.50 -1.17
N GLY A 802 -20.49 9.09 -2.31
CA GLY A 802 -20.05 8.63 -3.63
C GLY A 802 -20.40 9.65 -4.71
N ASP A 803 -19.77 9.57 -5.88
CA ASP A 803 -20.15 10.36 -7.06
C ASP A 803 -21.06 9.48 -7.92
N ILE A 804 -22.36 9.54 -7.68
CA ILE A 804 -23.32 8.55 -8.20
C ILE A 804 -23.65 8.83 -9.66
N ASP A 805 -23.67 10.10 -10.05
CA ASP A 805 -24.00 10.50 -11.42
C ASP A 805 -22.81 10.96 -12.26
N ASN A 806 -21.58 10.73 -11.76
CA ASN A 806 -20.32 11.06 -12.43
C ASN A 806 -20.20 12.56 -12.77
N ASP A 807 -20.73 13.43 -11.92
CA ASP A 807 -20.64 14.89 -12.09
C ASP A 807 -19.35 15.49 -11.48
N GLY A 808 -18.57 14.66 -10.78
CA GLY A 808 -17.32 15.01 -10.13
C GLY A 808 -17.47 15.57 -8.71
N ASN A 809 -18.70 15.68 -8.19
CA ASN A 809 -19.00 16.10 -6.82
C ASN A 809 -19.41 14.90 -5.96
N VAL A 810 -19.32 15.07 -4.64
CA VAL A 810 -19.84 14.07 -3.70
C VAL A 810 -21.36 14.14 -3.63
N ASP A 811 -22.01 12.99 -3.71
CA ASP A 811 -23.41 12.76 -3.34
C ASP A 811 -23.47 12.05 -1.98
N ILE A 812 -24.56 12.27 -1.25
CA ILE A 812 -24.78 11.74 0.09
C ILE A 812 -26.06 10.91 0.10
N VAL A 813 -26.00 9.65 0.50
CA VAL A 813 -27.15 8.74 0.58
C VAL A 813 -27.32 8.22 2.00
N PHE A 814 -28.53 8.29 2.55
CA PHE A 814 -28.84 7.74 3.88
C PHE A 814 -30.30 7.28 3.97
N GLY A 815 -30.56 6.33 4.86
CA GLY A 815 -31.90 5.86 5.18
C GLY A 815 -32.42 6.46 6.49
N THR A 816 -33.70 6.25 6.81
CA THR A 816 -34.28 6.63 8.10
C THR A 816 -35.00 5.49 8.79
N SER A 817 -35.21 5.63 10.10
CA SER A 817 -36.02 4.72 10.91
C SER A 817 -37.47 4.58 10.43
N ASN A 818 -37.98 5.56 9.67
CA ASN A 818 -39.34 5.57 9.12
C ASN A 818 -39.41 5.03 7.69
N GLY A 819 -38.27 4.62 7.13
CA GLY A 819 -38.20 3.88 5.88
C GLY A 819 -37.94 4.72 4.65
N THR A 820 -37.60 6.00 4.80
CA THR A 820 -37.28 6.87 3.67
C THR A 820 -35.78 6.83 3.37
N LEU A 821 -35.43 6.51 2.12
CA LEU A 821 -34.09 6.65 1.56
C LEU A 821 -33.98 8.05 0.95
N TYR A 822 -32.91 8.78 1.28
CA TYR A 822 -32.62 10.13 0.81
C TYR A 822 -31.35 10.13 -0.03
N VAL A 823 -31.37 10.90 -1.12
CA VAL A 823 -30.18 11.28 -1.90
C VAL A 823 -30.05 12.80 -1.83
N LEU A 824 -28.93 13.27 -1.32
CA LEU A 824 -28.56 14.68 -1.29
C LEU A 824 -27.45 14.93 -2.30
N ARG A 825 -27.59 16.01 -3.05
CA ARG A 825 -26.63 16.42 -4.08
C ARG A 825 -26.19 17.87 -3.89
N ALA A 826 -24.99 18.17 -4.35
CA ALA A 826 -24.43 19.51 -4.33
C ALA A 826 -25.08 20.40 -5.40
N ASN A 827 -26.02 21.26 -5.00
CA ASN A 827 -26.78 22.10 -5.94
C ASN A 827 -25.88 23.08 -6.71
N ILE A 828 -26.10 23.21 -8.02
CA ILE A 828 -25.87 24.51 -8.68
C ILE A 828 -26.95 25.46 -8.16
N VAL A 829 -26.61 26.37 -7.26
CA VAL A 829 -27.47 27.54 -7.06
C VAL A 829 -27.29 28.44 -8.29
N GLY A 830 -28.31 28.53 -9.14
CA GLY A 830 -28.42 29.61 -10.14
C GLY A 830 -28.47 29.25 -11.63
N LEU A 831 -28.64 27.99 -12.02
CA LEU A 831 -29.01 27.63 -13.40
C LEU A 831 -30.15 26.59 -13.37
N PRO A 832 -31.19 26.73 -14.22
CA PRO A 832 -32.17 25.67 -14.43
C PRO A 832 -31.47 24.37 -14.82
N GLU A 833 -32.03 23.22 -14.43
CA GLU A 833 -31.59 21.92 -14.93
C GLU A 833 -31.71 21.88 -16.46
N GLU A 834 -30.64 22.19 -17.15
CA GLU A 834 -30.49 21.94 -18.57
C GLU A 834 -29.33 20.98 -18.79
N ARG A 835 -29.67 19.85 -19.40
CA ARG A 835 -28.77 18.84 -19.99
C ARG A 835 -27.51 19.48 -20.57
N LYS A 836 -26.36 18.80 -20.40
CA LYS A 836 -25.07 19.05 -21.06
C LYS A 836 -25.20 19.99 -22.28
N GLN A 837 -25.03 21.31 -22.08
CA GLN A 837 -25.20 22.29 -23.17
C GLN A 837 -24.14 22.15 -24.28
N LEU A 838 -23.08 21.38 -24.03
CA LEU A 838 -22.03 21.10 -25.01
C LEU A 838 -21.40 19.72 -24.74
N SER A 839 -21.52 18.80 -25.71
CA SER A 839 -20.86 17.48 -25.68
C SER A 839 -20.21 17.17 -27.02
N LEU A 840 -19.21 16.28 -26.98
CA LEU A 840 -18.52 15.79 -28.18
C LEU A 840 -18.88 14.34 -28.38
N VAL A 841 -19.28 14.02 -29.60
CA VAL A 841 -19.51 12.64 -30.01
C VAL A 841 -18.49 12.29 -31.08
N LYS A 842 -17.80 11.16 -30.88
CA LYS A 842 -16.81 10.68 -31.84
C LYS A 842 -17.52 10.31 -33.14
N ASN A 843 -17.30 11.12 -34.18
CA ASN A 843 -17.84 10.83 -35.50
C ASN A 843 -16.96 9.75 -36.17
N ILE A 844 -17.59 8.71 -36.71
CA ILE A 844 -16.93 7.49 -37.23
C ILE A 844 -16.27 7.70 -38.60
N TYR A 845 -16.35 8.92 -39.16
CA TYR A 845 -15.68 9.33 -40.40
C TYR A 845 -14.43 10.17 -40.09
N LYS A 846 -13.27 9.74 -40.64
CA LYS A 846 -11.96 10.37 -40.37
C LYS A 846 -11.97 11.84 -40.80
N ASP A 847 -11.51 12.69 -39.89
CA ASP A 847 -11.22 14.13 -40.00
C ASP A 847 -12.33 15.10 -39.56
N ARG A 848 -13.41 14.63 -38.90
CA ARG A 848 -14.44 15.50 -38.33
C ARG A 848 -14.81 15.11 -36.91
N VAL A 849 -15.14 16.11 -36.09
CA VAL A 849 -15.69 15.92 -34.75
C VAL A 849 -17.08 16.53 -34.71
N ARG A 850 -18.01 15.83 -34.04
CA ARG A 850 -19.37 16.29 -33.86
C ARG A 850 -19.49 17.04 -32.56
N LEU A 851 -19.88 18.30 -32.66
CA LEU A 851 -20.35 19.09 -31.53
C LEU A 851 -21.85 18.89 -31.41
N GLU A 852 -22.31 18.45 -30.25
CA GLU A 852 -23.72 18.49 -29.88
C GLU A 852 -23.89 19.65 -28.90
N TYR A 853 -24.84 20.54 -29.16
CA TYR A 853 -25.07 21.74 -28.36
C TYR A 853 -26.56 22.00 -28.22
N ASN A 854 -26.97 22.50 -27.05
CA ASN A 854 -28.34 22.84 -26.76
C ASN A 854 -28.47 24.37 -26.71
N ILE A 855 -29.50 24.93 -27.34
CA ILE A 855 -29.79 26.36 -27.26
C ILE A 855 -31.16 26.60 -26.60
N PRO A 856 -31.26 27.60 -25.71
CA PRO A 856 -32.43 27.81 -24.87
C PRO A 856 -33.62 28.41 -25.63
N GLU A 857 -33.37 29.10 -26.74
CA GLU A 857 -34.41 29.69 -27.59
C GLU A 857 -33.99 29.62 -29.07
N SER A 858 -34.98 29.52 -29.96
CA SER A 858 -34.75 29.51 -31.41
C SER A 858 -34.18 30.86 -31.86
N GLY A 859 -32.98 30.87 -32.42
CA GLY A 859 -32.25 32.11 -32.62
C GLY A 859 -30.98 31.95 -33.45
N GLU A 860 -30.32 33.09 -33.69
CA GLU A 860 -29.04 33.12 -34.39
C GLU A 860 -27.96 32.53 -33.51
N THR A 861 -27.46 31.36 -33.87
CA THR A 861 -26.43 30.65 -33.13
C THR A 861 -25.08 30.83 -33.79
N GLU A 862 -24.09 31.23 -33.00
CA GLU A 862 -22.70 31.36 -33.43
C GLU A 862 -21.81 30.39 -32.63
N ILE A 863 -21.03 29.57 -33.31
CA ILE A 863 -19.97 28.76 -32.71
C ILE A 863 -18.63 29.22 -33.27
N THR A 864 -17.68 29.56 -32.41
CA THR A 864 -16.31 29.89 -32.80
C THR A 864 -15.35 28.90 -32.16
N ILE A 865 -14.48 28.30 -32.97
CA ILE A 865 -13.44 27.38 -32.51
C ILE A 865 -12.09 28.06 -32.68
N LEU A 866 -11.32 28.13 -31.61
CA LEU A 866 -10.03 28.79 -31.52
C LEU A 866 -8.95 27.75 -31.19
N ASP A 867 -7.73 27.89 -31.70
CA ASP A 867 -6.57 27.16 -31.18
C ASP A 867 -5.99 27.85 -29.92
N ILE A 868 -5.02 27.22 -29.26
CA ILE A 868 -4.38 27.76 -28.05
C ILE A 868 -3.69 29.12 -28.25
N SER A 869 -3.43 29.54 -29.50
CA SER A 869 -2.88 30.86 -29.80
C SER A 869 -3.95 31.94 -29.95
N GLY A 870 -5.23 31.56 -29.81
CA GLY A 870 -6.37 32.46 -29.99
C GLY A 870 -6.75 32.68 -31.46
N ARG A 871 -6.22 31.87 -32.39
CA ARG A 871 -6.58 31.95 -33.81
C ARG A 871 -7.84 31.15 -34.09
N VAL A 872 -8.79 31.73 -34.83
CA VAL A 872 -10.02 31.02 -35.25
C VAL A 872 -9.66 29.93 -36.25
N VAL A 873 -10.03 28.70 -35.91
CA VAL A 873 -9.77 27.47 -36.70
C VAL A 873 -11.01 27.09 -37.51
N ASP A 874 -12.21 27.26 -36.94
CA ASP A 874 -13.48 27.06 -37.63
C ASP A 874 -14.55 27.95 -36.98
N SER A 875 -15.62 28.24 -37.72
CA SER A 875 -16.75 29.00 -37.21
C SER A 875 -18.04 28.59 -37.90
N TYR A 876 -19.13 28.59 -37.13
CA TYR A 876 -20.47 28.33 -37.61
C TYR A 876 -21.39 29.46 -37.18
N LYS A 877 -22.26 29.89 -38.09
CA LYS A 877 -23.27 30.91 -37.82
C LYS A 877 -24.53 30.54 -38.61
N ASN A 878 -25.64 30.29 -37.92
CA ASN A 878 -26.90 29.89 -38.53
C ASN A 878 -28.09 30.21 -37.61
N TYR A 879 -29.31 30.09 -38.13
CA TYR A 879 -30.51 30.06 -37.30
C TYR A 879 -30.79 28.62 -36.87
N ASP A 880 -30.70 28.34 -35.58
CA ASP A 880 -30.94 27.02 -35.00
C ASP A 880 -32.22 27.06 -34.15
N PHE A 881 -32.89 25.91 -34.03
CA PHE A 881 -34.12 25.78 -33.26
C PHE A 881 -33.82 25.43 -31.80
N GLU A 882 -34.68 25.88 -30.90
CA GLU A 882 -34.66 25.52 -29.47
C GLU A 882 -34.49 24.01 -29.28
N GLY A 883 -33.58 23.62 -28.39
CA GLY A 883 -33.25 22.21 -28.13
C GLY A 883 -31.91 21.74 -28.69
N LEU A 884 -31.76 20.41 -28.79
CA LEU A 884 -30.49 19.77 -29.15
C LEU A 884 -30.20 19.93 -30.65
N ASN A 885 -29.08 20.57 -30.95
CA ASN A 885 -28.53 20.77 -32.28
C ASN A 885 -27.18 20.07 -32.41
N GLN A 886 -26.75 19.82 -33.65
CA GLN A 886 -25.50 19.13 -33.94
C GLN A 886 -24.75 19.82 -35.07
N LYS A 887 -23.42 19.94 -34.93
CA LYS A 887 -22.53 20.47 -35.96
C LYS A 887 -21.26 19.66 -36.05
N ASP A 888 -20.99 19.13 -37.24
CA ASP A 888 -19.69 18.55 -37.56
C ASP A 888 -18.70 19.66 -37.95
N PHE A 889 -17.51 19.63 -37.36
CA PHE A 889 -16.41 20.56 -37.66
C PHE A 889 -15.16 19.78 -38.05
N ARG A 890 -14.35 20.37 -38.93
CA ARG A 890 -13.14 19.73 -39.46
C ARG A 890 -11.96 20.07 -38.58
N ILE A 891 -11.17 19.07 -38.24
CA ILE A 891 -9.96 19.25 -37.42
C ILE A 891 -8.77 18.76 -38.21
N GLU A 892 -7.84 19.66 -38.49
CA GLU A 892 -6.68 19.37 -39.33
C GLU A 892 -5.52 18.72 -38.54
N LYS A 893 -5.48 18.89 -37.21
CA LYS A 893 -4.43 18.37 -36.32
C LYS A 893 -4.96 18.09 -34.92
N ASN A 894 -4.34 17.16 -34.21
CA ASN A 894 -4.65 16.95 -32.79
C ASN A 894 -4.19 18.16 -31.97
N GLY A 895 -5.00 18.62 -31.03
CA GLY A 895 -4.70 19.83 -30.26
C GLY A 895 -5.75 20.18 -29.22
N LEU A 896 -5.42 21.17 -28.39
CA LEU A 896 -6.36 21.82 -27.48
C LEU A 896 -7.02 22.98 -28.22
N TYR A 897 -8.35 23.00 -28.21
CA TYR A 897 -9.17 24.00 -28.86
C TYR A 897 -10.07 24.68 -27.85
N PHE A 898 -10.39 25.96 -28.08
CA PHE A 898 -11.32 26.73 -27.27
C PHE A 898 -12.59 27.00 -28.08
N ILE A 899 -13.74 26.60 -27.56
CA ILE A 899 -15.03 26.75 -28.24
C ILE A 899 -15.86 27.81 -27.52
N ILE A 900 -16.39 28.76 -28.28
CA ILE A 900 -17.34 29.78 -27.84
C ILE A 900 -18.67 29.53 -28.55
N LEU A 901 -19.74 29.32 -27.79
CA LEU A 901 -21.11 29.19 -28.26
C LEU A 901 -21.91 30.43 -27.84
N LYS A 902 -22.59 31.05 -28.82
CA LYS A 902 -23.52 32.16 -28.60
C LYS A 902 -24.88 31.87 -29.21
N ASN A 903 -25.94 32.40 -28.62
CA ASN A 903 -27.27 32.47 -29.22
C ASN A 903 -27.79 33.91 -29.12
N SER A 904 -28.26 34.46 -30.24
CA SER A 904 -28.78 35.83 -30.37
C SER A 904 -27.83 36.92 -29.81
N GLY A 905 -26.52 36.68 -29.92
CA GLY A 905 -25.46 37.58 -29.45
C GLY A 905 -25.00 37.35 -28.01
N GLU A 906 -25.70 36.53 -27.22
CA GLU A 906 -25.34 36.20 -25.84
C GLU A 906 -24.46 34.94 -25.77
N VAL A 907 -23.42 34.94 -24.95
CA VAL A 907 -22.51 33.79 -24.78
C VAL A 907 -23.17 32.77 -23.86
N LEU A 908 -23.54 31.62 -24.42
CA LEU A 908 -24.12 30.50 -23.66
C LEU A 908 -23.05 29.64 -23.01
N LYS A 909 -21.91 29.43 -23.70
CA LYS A 909 -20.82 28.60 -23.19
C LYS A 909 -19.47 28.97 -23.79
N ASP A 910 -18.43 28.89 -22.97
CA ASP A 910 -17.03 28.92 -23.38
C ASP A 910 -16.25 27.77 -22.69
N LYS A 911 -15.51 26.96 -23.47
CA LYS A 911 -14.82 25.78 -22.91
C LYS A 911 -13.56 25.39 -23.69
N PHE A 912 -12.52 24.97 -22.96
CA PHE A 912 -11.37 24.27 -23.53
C PHE A 912 -11.68 22.79 -23.75
N ILE A 913 -11.36 22.29 -24.93
CA ILE A 913 -11.61 20.94 -25.35
C ILE A 913 -10.35 20.38 -26.00
N PHE A 914 -9.86 19.26 -25.47
CA PHE A 914 -8.78 18.52 -26.11
C PHE A 914 -9.35 17.57 -27.17
N ILE A 915 -8.83 17.66 -28.39
CA ILE A 915 -9.29 16.84 -29.51
C ILE A 915 -8.13 16.04 -30.09
N ARG A 916 -8.29 14.72 -30.14
CA ARG A 916 -7.25 13.72 -30.42
C ARG A 916 -7.56 12.88 -31.66
#